data_AF-A0A6I2ZHE8-F1
#
_entry.id   AF-A0A6I2ZHE8-F1
#
_cell.length_a   1.000
_cell.length_b   1.000
_cell.length_c   1.000
_cell.angle_alpha   90.00
_cell.angle_beta   90.00
_cell.angle_gamma   90.00
#
_symmetry.space_group_name_H-M   'P 1'
#
loop_
_entity.id
_entity.type
_entity.pdbx_description
1 polymer ?
#
loop_
_entity_poly.entity_id
_entity_poly.type
_entity_poly.pdbx_seq_one_letter_code
_entity_poly.pdbx_strand_id
1 'polypeptide(L)'
;LISPTIVTGHPVETSPLARHCRTDPSLTERFEVIVGGMELANAYSELNDPVEQRERFMSERSRAQAAGEETLLSSSLDQRYVEALERGLPPTGGLGIGIDRLIMLLTNSSSIRDVILFPTMRSPHADRPAANGRSDLVPTAPLPTATAPGAQVAAVRLSGLVRVVAMLTSVVGVLTMLSAVPAISARTLLLDELISPLPMVLDTAVLSVGFGSCMVLLSGQLLRGKRRAWNLALVLFVLSAGFSIARGGEAVALTTSLSMIVILLLTRSEFTGLADPPSLVRVARMIPRFLLLVYVYGLIALWAQQGTLSPSINLSDSFWAVTVGLVGGEQPYEYSGRFARLFPVSLEVLGALGLLLLLWLLLRPAVRGRVGEGRERAAAMVEQFGWDTLAPFACRDDKSYFFSSDGLAMVAYGYLGGFALVSGDPIGEDASIPLVVDEFILHCQHHGWQPAFLAAREVDVPLYAERGFRSFYLGDEAILDCRTFSLEAEGMAPVRQAVRRAEKAHRFELMAEESASPALVSALNQISLLWRKGEDERGYTMSMSSDVSAVGSNRLLAVAWQINQDGSEEPAGFLRLVPTSAVTDRFAPGQTLDLMRRRPDAANGLTEYLIAHTVQDLRELGVVRLSLNFAAFGRLLDNDVQLTRGNRFLRKLVDLLNPYYQIRALRDFNEKFQPTWLPRVLIYADPADLPKVGLRYAWLEGIVSVPIIGRLLSGPTEVVEGEAT
;
A
#
# COMPACT_ATOMS: atom_id res chain seq x y z
N LEU A 1 -32.27 -12.48 29.08
CA LEU A 1 -31.19 -12.51 30.09
C LEU A 1 -30.59 -11.10 30.18
N ILE A 2 -30.87 -10.36 31.27
CA ILE A 2 -30.43 -8.96 31.41
C ILE A 2 -29.16 -8.85 32.27
N SER A 3 -29.11 -9.54 33.42
CA SER A 3 -27.89 -9.63 34.23
C SER A 3 -26.79 -10.41 33.49
N PRO A 4 -25.50 -10.13 33.76
CA PRO A 4 -24.39 -10.94 33.24
C PRO A 4 -24.61 -12.42 33.58
N THR A 5 -24.83 -13.23 32.54
CA THR A 5 -25.16 -14.65 32.67
C THR A 5 -24.30 -15.45 31.71
N ILE A 6 -23.65 -16.50 32.22
CA ILE A 6 -22.96 -17.47 31.38
C ILE A 6 -23.96 -18.60 31.08
N VAL A 7 -24.30 -18.76 29.81
CA VAL A 7 -25.16 -19.84 29.32
C VAL A 7 -24.26 -20.98 28.87
N THR A 8 -24.57 -22.20 29.27
CA THR A 8 -23.82 -23.42 28.92
C THR A 8 -24.79 -24.51 28.50
N GLY A 9 -24.31 -25.54 27.80
CA GLY A 9 -25.15 -26.68 27.41
C GLY A 9 -26.06 -26.34 26.23
N HIS A 10 -25.47 -25.92 25.11
CA HIS A 10 -26.22 -25.64 23.89
C HIS A 10 -26.55 -26.95 23.15
N PRO A 11 -27.76 -27.10 22.57
CA PRO A 11 -28.12 -28.26 21.77
C PRO A 11 -27.22 -28.44 20.56
N VAL A 12 -26.91 -29.69 20.22
CA VAL A 12 -26.03 -30.05 19.09
C VAL A 12 -26.53 -29.50 17.76
N GLU A 13 -27.85 -29.48 17.56
CA GLU A 13 -28.47 -29.04 16.31
C GLU A 13 -28.24 -27.56 15.99
N THR A 14 -27.87 -26.75 16.99
CA THR A 14 -27.65 -25.30 16.87
C THR A 14 -26.17 -24.91 16.93
N SER A 15 -25.28 -25.90 17.07
CA SER A 15 -23.85 -25.69 17.32
C SER A 15 -23.01 -26.61 16.43
N PRO A 16 -23.00 -26.38 15.10
CA PRO A 16 -22.44 -27.32 14.13
C PRO A 16 -20.95 -27.57 14.28
N LEU A 17 -20.21 -26.56 14.75
CA LEU A 17 -18.74 -26.59 14.92
C LEU A 17 -18.32 -27.00 16.34
N ALA A 18 -19.26 -27.11 17.28
CA ALA A 18 -18.93 -27.42 18.67
C ALA A 18 -18.96 -28.93 18.91
N ARG A 19 -17.97 -29.40 19.69
CA ARG A 19 -17.87 -30.78 20.15
C ARG A 19 -19.03 -31.14 21.08
N HIS A 20 -19.45 -32.40 21.05
CA HIS A 20 -20.37 -32.96 22.04
C HIS A 20 -19.85 -32.79 23.47
N CYS A 21 -20.76 -32.50 24.39
CA CYS A 21 -20.48 -32.52 25.81
C CYS A 21 -20.11 -33.94 26.26
N ARG A 22 -19.02 -34.07 27.03
CA ARG A 22 -18.51 -35.38 27.49
C ARG A 22 -19.50 -36.16 28.35
N THR A 23 -20.42 -35.46 29.02
CA THR A 23 -21.38 -36.06 29.96
C THR A 23 -22.78 -36.20 29.39
N ASP A 24 -23.15 -35.39 28.39
CA ASP A 24 -24.47 -35.45 27.74
C ASP A 24 -24.31 -35.23 26.23
N PRO A 25 -24.38 -36.29 25.42
CA PRO A 25 -24.24 -36.20 23.97
C PRO A 25 -25.30 -35.34 23.27
N SER A 26 -26.43 -35.02 23.92
CA SER A 26 -27.43 -34.11 23.34
C SER A 26 -27.02 -32.63 23.39
N LEU A 27 -25.98 -32.31 24.16
CA LEU A 27 -25.45 -30.97 24.36
C LEU A 27 -24.03 -30.83 23.82
N THR A 28 -23.55 -29.58 23.72
CA THR A 28 -22.20 -29.24 23.25
C THR A 28 -21.34 -28.59 24.33
N GLU A 29 -20.02 -28.71 24.21
CA GLU A 29 -19.04 -28.00 25.04
C GLU A 29 -18.92 -26.53 24.57
N ARG A 30 -20.02 -25.78 24.65
CA ARG A 30 -20.12 -24.36 24.29
C ARG A 30 -20.63 -23.54 25.47
N PHE A 31 -20.13 -22.32 25.59
CA PHE A 31 -20.74 -21.31 26.45
C PHE A 31 -20.84 -19.95 25.77
N GLU A 32 -21.86 -19.21 26.17
CA GLU A 32 -22.07 -17.81 25.79
C GLU A 32 -22.12 -16.92 27.02
N VAL A 33 -21.58 -15.72 26.92
CA VAL A 33 -21.70 -14.69 27.96
C VAL A 33 -22.70 -13.66 27.48
N ILE A 34 -23.85 -13.56 28.13
CA ILE A 34 -24.90 -12.61 27.78
C ILE A 34 -24.98 -11.52 28.85
N VAL A 35 -24.90 -10.26 28.42
CA VAL A 35 -25.02 -9.09 29.29
C VAL A 35 -25.96 -8.07 28.63
N GLY A 36 -26.95 -7.59 29.37
CA GLY A 36 -27.90 -6.61 28.84
C GLY A 36 -28.72 -7.10 27.65
N GLY A 37 -28.95 -8.41 27.53
CA GLY A 37 -29.63 -9.03 26.39
C GLY A 37 -28.75 -9.25 25.15
N MET A 38 -27.45 -8.91 25.22
CA MET A 38 -26.50 -9.08 24.11
C MET A 38 -25.46 -10.16 24.44
N GLU A 39 -25.13 -11.00 23.45
CA GLU A 39 -24.01 -11.94 23.54
C GLU A 39 -22.68 -11.16 23.42
N LEU A 40 -21.91 -11.12 24.51
CA LEU A 40 -20.59 -10.49 24.58
C LEU A 40 -19.45 -11.45 24.27
N ALA A 41 -19.63 -12.75 24.50
CA ALA A 41 -18.63 -13.74 24.15
C ALA A 41 -19.28 -15.07 23.82
N ASN A 42 -18.65 -15.81 22.92
CA ASN A 42 -19.04 -17.16 22.54
C ASN A 42 -17.79 -18.03 22.46
N ALA A 43 -17.82 -19.18 23.10
CA ALA A 43 -16.69 -20.08 23.18
C ALA A 43 -17.15 -21.53 23.05
N TYR A 44 -16.36 -22.35 22.39
CA TYR A 44 -16.63 -23.78 22.29
C TYR A 44 -15.35 -24.59 22.07
N SER A 45 -15.38 -25.85 22.52
CA SER A 45 -14.43 -26.85 22.06
C SER A 45 -14.72 -27.17 20.59
N GLU A 46 -13.72 -27.01 19.73
CA GLU A 46 -13.82 -27.24 18.28
C GLU A 46 -14.07 -28.73 18.00
N LEU A 47 -14.99 -29.03 17.08
CA LEU A 47 -15.15 -30.37 16.54
C LEU A 47 -13.97 -30.67 15.60
N ASN A 48 -13.14 -31.62 15.98
CA ASN A 48 -11.94 -32.00 15.24
C ASN A 48 -12.05 -33.37 14.54
N ASP A 49 -13.24 -33.98 14.52
CA ASP A 49 -13.51 -35.19 13.76
C ASP A 49 -14.01 -34.82 12.34
N PRO A 50 -13.22 -35.09 11.28
CA PRO A 50 -13.60 -34.74 9.92
C PRO A 50 -14.83 -35.51 9.41
N VAL A 51 -15.06 -36.74 9.89
CA VAL A 51 -16.20 -37.55 9.47
C VAL A 51 -17.47 -36.96 10.05
N GLU A 52 -17.47 -36.68 11.35
CA GLU A 52 -18.61 -36.08 12.05
C GLU A 52 -18.93 -34.68 11.52
N GLN A 53 -17.91 -33.85 11.28
CA GLN A 53 -18.08 -32.51 10.71
C GLN A 53 -18.74 -32.56 9.32
N ARG A 54 -18.37 -33.56 8.51
CA ARG A 54 -18.94 -33.76 7.17
C ARG A 54 -20.41 -34.18 7.24
N GLU A 55 -20.76 -35.09 8.13
CA GLU A 55 -22.15 -35.52 8.36
C GLU A 55 -23.04 -34.36 8.79
N ARG A 56 -22.55 -33.48 9.68
CA ARG A 56 -23.27 -32.28 10.12
C ARG A 56 -23.55 -31.32 8.98
N PHE A 57 -22.55 -31.01 8.14
CA PHE A 57 -22.78 -30.16 6.97
C PHE A 57 -23.75 -30.77 5.96
N MET A 58 -23.72 -32.10 5.75
CA MET A 58 -24.70 -32.77 4.90
C MET A 58 -26.11 -32.69 5.49
N SER A 59 -26.25 -32.88 6.80
CA SER A 59 -27.53 -32.76 7.51
C SER A 59 -28.08 -31.33 7.46
N GLU A 60 -27.26 -30.31 7.71
CA GLU A 60 -27.67 -28.90 7.60
C GLU A 60 -28.13 -28.54 6.19
N ARG A 61 -27.39 -28.97 5.17
CA ARG A 61 -27.76 -28.77 3.76
C ARG A 61 -29.09 -29.45 3.42
N SER A 62 -29.32 -30.66 3.91
CA SER A 62 -30.58 -31.37 3.70
C SER A 62 -31.77 -30.64 4.34
N ARG A 63 -31.57 -30.05 5.53
CA ARG A 63 -32.59 -29.24 6.23
C ARG A 63 -32.85 -27.91 5.50
N ALA A 64 -31.80 -27.21 5.06
CA ALA A 64 -31.91 -25.99 4.27
C ALA A 64 -32.64 -26.22 2.92
N GLN A 65 -32.40 -27.37 2.29
CA GLN A 65 -33.10 -27.79 1.08
C GLN A 65 -34.59 -28.06 1.33
N ALA A 66 -34.94 -28.67 2.46
CA ALA A 66 -36.33 -28.87 2.86
C ALA A 66 -37.04 -27.57 3.27
N ALA A 67 -36.29 -26.59 3.78
CA ALA A 67 -36.81 -25.28 4.21
C ALA A 67 -36.84 -24.21 3.09
N GLY A 68 -36.26 -24.48 1.92
CA GLY A 68 -36.23 -23.53 0.80
C GLY A 68 -35.30 -22.31 1.03
N GLU A 69 -34.31 -22.43 1.91
CA GLU A 69 -33.40 -21.34 2.26
C GLU A 69 -32.25 -21.22 1.24
N GLU A 70 -32.47 -20.43 0.17
CA GLU A 70 -31.50 -20.20 -0.92
C GLU A 70 -30.12 -19.72 -0.43
N THR A 71 -30.07 -18.91 0.63
CA THR A 71 -28.83 -18.36 1.17
C THR A 71 -27.89 -19.44 1.68
N LEU A 72 -28.40 -20.43 2.42
CA LEU A 72 -27.62 -21.55 2.95
C LEU A 72 -27.31 -22.60 1.88
N LEU A 73 -28.21 -22.77 0.90
CA LEU A 73 -27.99 -23.64 -0.28
C LEU A 73 -26.86 -23.15 -1.19
N SER A 74 -26.60 -21.83 -1.22
CA SER A 74 -25.51 -21.21 -1.97
C SER A 74 -24.13 -21.40 -1.33
N SER A 75 -24.07 -21.76 -0.04
CA SER A 75 -22.81 -22.06 0.64
C SER A 75 -22.32 -23.45 0.23
N SER A 76 -21.20 -23.52 -0.48
CA SER A 76 -20.56 -24.80 -0.79
C SER A 76 -20.11 -25.45 0.51
N LEU A 77 -20.45 -26.73 0.71
CA LEU A 77 -19.89 -27.55 1.79
C LEU A 77 -18.38 -27.36 1.78
N ASP A 78 -17.79 -26.83 2.86
CA ASP A 78 -16.38 -26.46 2.88
C ASP A 78 -15.52 -27.73 2.94
N GLN A 79 -15.36 -28.33 1.77
CA GLN A 79 -14.64 -29.57 1.56
C GLN A 79 -13.15 -29.39 1.90
N ARG A 80 -12.62 -28.16 1.76
CA ARG A 80 -11.24 -27.84 2.15
C ARG A 80 -11.08 -27.79 3.67
N TYR A 81 -12.09 -27.31 4.39
CA TYR A 81 -12.10 -27.36 5.86
C TYR A 81 -12.10 -28.81 6.35
N VAL A 82 -12.95 -29.68 5.78
CA VAL A 82 -12.96 -31.11 6.11
C VAL A 82 -11.63 -31.79 5.75
N GLU A 83 -11.09 -31.54 4.56
CA GLU A 83 -9.76 -32.05 4.14
C GLU A 83 -8.63 -31.53 5.04
N ALA A 84 -8.75 -30.32 5.59
CA ALA A 84 -7.79 -29.79 6.55
C ALA A 84 -7.88 -30.50 7.91
N LEU A 85 -9.10 -30.80 8.38
CA LEU A 85 -9.33 -31.60 9.58
C LEU A 85 -8.76 -33.02 9.43
N GLU A 86 -8.88 -33.64 8.25
CA GLU A 86 -8.28 -34.96 7.94
C GLU A 86 -6.74 -34.96 8.03
N ARG A 87 -6.09 -33.83 7.79
CA ARG A 87 -4.63 -33.67 7.96
C ARG A 87 -4.20 -33.49 9.41
N GLY A 88 -5.16 -33.25 10.31
CA GLY A 88 -5.00 -33.24 11.76
C GLY A 88 -5.21 -31.86 12.38
N LEU A 89 -6.28 -31.72 13.15
CA LEU A 89 -6.50 -30.61 14.09
C LEU A 89 -6.37 -31.15 15.54
N PRO A 90 -5.37 -30.71 16.32
CA PRO A 90 -5.31 -31.09 17.73
C PRO A 90 -6.54 -30.60 18.48
N PRO A 91 -6.90 -31.18 19.64
CA PRO A 91 -8.00 -30.68 20.45
C PRO A 91 -7.79 -29.20 20.80
N THR A 92 -8.67 -28.33 20.29
CA THR A 92 -8.61 -26.88 20.47
C THR A 92 -9.98 -26.34 20.87
N GLY A 93 -9.99 -25.16 21.49
CA GLY A 93 -11.21 -24.40 21.75
C GLY A 93 -11.06 -22.97 21.27
N GLY A 94 -12.14 -22.41 20.74
CA GLY A 94 -12.24 -21.01 20.34
C GLY A 94 -12.95 -20.18 21.39
N LEU A 95 -12.54 -18.93 21.56
CA LEU A 95 -13.28 -17.90 22.32
C LEU A 95 -13.28 -16.62 21.49
N GLY A 96 -14.46 -16.18 21.08
CA GLY A 96 -14.69 -14.86 20.50
C GLY A 96 -15.23 -13.91 21.55
N ILE A 97 -14.57 -12.78 21.77
CA ILE A 97 -15.07 -11.69 22.62
C ILE A 97 -15.46 -10.51 21.73
N GLY A 98 -16.74 -10.12 21.78
CA GLY A 98 -17.29 -8.99 21.05
C GLY A 98 -16.91 -7.66 21.70
N ILE A 99 -15.72 -7.16 21.38
CA ILE A 99 -15.24 -5.86 21.87
C ILE A 99 -16.18 -4.73 21.45
N ASP A 100 -16.72 -4.75 20.23
CA ASP A 100 -17.65 -3.74 19.76
C ASP A 100 -18.94 -3.74 20.60
N ARG A 101 -19.48 -4.91 20.94
CA ARG A 101 -20.68 -5.03 21.81
C ARG A 101 -20.39 -4.63 23.26
N LEU A 102 -19.17 -4.88 23.74
CA LEU A 102 -18.72 -4.37 25.04
C LEU A 102 -18.68 -2.83 25.03
N ILE A 103 -18.15 -2.23 23.96
CA ILE A 103 -18.13 -0.78 23.78
C ILE A 103 -19.57 -0.24 23.70
N MET A 104 -20.46 -0.87 22.90
CA MET A 104 -21.88 -0.50 22.85
C MET A 104 -22.52 -0.45 24.24
N LEU A 105 -22.22 -1.44 25.08
CA LEU A 105 -22.74 -1.51 26.44
C LEU A 105 -22.14 -0.43 27.35
N LEU A 106 -20.84 -0.12 27.21
CA LEU A 106 -20.16 0.94 27.96
C LEU A 106 -20.56 2.36 27.51
N THR A 107 -20.92 2.54 26.24
CA THR A 107 -21.31 3.84 25.66
C THR A 107 -22.81 4.02 25.53
N ASN A 108 -23.61 3.02 25.95
CA ASN A 108 -25.07 2.98 25.79
C ASN A 108 -25.52 3.21 24.32
N SER A 109 -24.77 2.67 23.37
CA SER A 109 -25.07 2.77 21.93
C SER A 109 -25.96 1.63 21.48
N SER A 110 -27.04 1.93 20.75
CA SER A 110 -28.04 0.94 20.31
C SER A 110 -27.66 0.21 19.01
N SER A 111 -26.66 0.69 18.27
CA SER A 111 -26.18 0.11 17.02
C SER A 111 -24.67 -0.10 17.03
N ILE A 112 -24.23 -1.26 16.57
CA ILE A 112 -22.80 -1.61 16.46
C ILE A 112 -22.07 -0.70 15.45
N ARG A 113 -22.78 -0.16 14.46
CA ARG A 113 -22.21 0.76 13.46
C ARG A 113 -21.71 2.05 14.08
N ASP A 114 -22.27 2.45 15.22
CA ASP A 114 -21.95 3.72 15.88
C ASP A 114 -20.67 3.62 16.72
N VAL A 115 -20.18 2.40 16.95
CA VAL A 115 -18.96 2.12 17.73
C VAL A 115 -17.85 1.44 16.93
N ILE A 116 -18.17 0.90 15.74
CA ILE A 116 -17.18 0.33 14.83
C ILE A 116 -16.35 1.46 14.21
N LEU A 117 -15.03 1.37 14.37
CA LEU A 117 -14.08 2.38 13.90
C LEU A 117 -14.02 2.53 12.37
N PHE A 118 -14.45 1.49 11.63
CA PHE A 118 -14.42 1.41 10.15
C PHE A 118 -15.70 0.77 9.59
N PRO A 119 -16.80 1.51 9.46
CA PRO A 119 -18.01 0.98 8.83
C PRO A 119 -17.77 0.70 7.34
N THR A 120 -18.29 -0.42 6.83
CA THR A 120 -18.27 -0.74 5.40
C THR A 120 -19.13 0.28 4.64
N MET A 121 -18.48 1.19 3.91
CA MET A 121 -19.15 2.26 3.16
C MET A 121 -19.62 1.74 1.78
N ARG A 122 -20.85 2.08 1.40
CA ARG A 122 -21.35 1.91 0.01
C ARG A 122 -20.81 3.06 -0.86
N SER A 123 -20.44 2.76 -2.12
CA SER A 123 -19.85 3.74 -3.04
C SER A 123 -20.85 4.85 -3.45
N PRO A 124 -20.45 6.14 -3.57
CA PRO A 124 -21.38 7.28 -3.71
C PRO A 124 -21.84 7.60 -5.15
N HIS A 125 -21.55 6.79 -6.16
CA HIS A 125 -21.71 7.19 -7.57
C HIS A 125 -23.13 7.15 -8.18
N ALA A 126 -24.20 7.15 -7.37
CA ALA A 126 -25.54 6.98 -7.91
C ALA A 126 -26.19 8.24 -8.51
N ASP A 127 -25.86 9.47 -8.09
CA ASP A 127 -26.63 10.65 -8.56
C ASP A 127 -25.82 11.96 -8.60
N ARG A 128 -25.29 12.36 -9.76
CA ARG A 128 -25.06 13.79 -10.07
C ARG A 128 -25.25 14.09 -11.57
N PRO A 129 -26.08 15.08 -11.94
CA PRO A 129 -26.21 15.51 -13.33
C PRO A 129 -25.02 16.38 -13.77
N ALA A 130 -24.65 16.25 -15.05
CA ALA A 130 -23.56 16.96 -15.70
C ALA A 130 -23.76 18.49 -15.69
N ALA A 131 -22.78 19.23 -15.17
CA ALA A 131 -22.75 20.68 -15.24
C ALA A 131 -21.80 21.14 -16.37
N ASN A 132 -22.38 21.78 -17.38
CA ASN A 132 -21.67 22.56 -18.39
C ASN A 132 -21.05 23.80 -17.74
N GLY A 133 -19.73 23.99 -17.90
CA GLY A 133 -19.06 25.22 -17.51
C GLY A 133 -17.61 25.23 -17.99
N ARG A 134 -17.32 26.05 -19.00
CA ARG A 134 -15.96 26.37 -19.47
C ARG A 134 -15.05 26.71 -18.27
N SER A 135 -13.97 25.97 -18.07
CA SER A 135 -12.90 26.37 -17.15
C SER A 135 -11.67 26.80 -17.93
N ASP A 136 -11.27 28.05 -17.70
CA ASP A 136 -10.02 28.62 -18.17
C ASP A 136 -8.82 27.76 -17.75
N LEU A 137 -8.04 27.34 -18.73
CA LEU A 137 -6.78 26.65 -18.55
C LEU A 137 -5.80 27.60 -17.84
N VAL A 138 -5.54 27.37 -16.55
CA VAL A 138 -4.40 27.98 -15.87
C VAL A 138 -3.15 27.20 -16.29
N PRO A 139 -2.12 27.84 -16.88
CA PRO A 139 -0.88 27.16 -17.21
C PRO A 139 -0.21 26.68 -15.90
N THR A 140 0.16 25.41 -15.84
CA THR A 140 1.26 25.00 -14.97
C THR A 140 2.47 25.80 -15.40
N ALA A 141 2.83 26.81 -14.60
CA ALA A 141 3.94 27.69 -14.91
C ALA A 141 5.20 26.83 -15.20
N PRO A 142 5.89 27.05 -16.34
CA PRO A 142 7.17 26.41 -16.58
C PRO A 142 8.11 26.82 -15.44
N LEU A 143 8.77 25.84 -14.83
CA LEU A 143 9.92 26.13 -13.98
C LEU A 143 10.95 26.89 -14.85
N PRO A 144 11.63 27.93 -14.31
CA PRO A 144 12.72 28.58 -15.02
C PRO A 144 13.92 27.63 -15.04
N THR A 145 13.96 26.69 -15.99
CA THR A 145 15.12 25.86 -16.27
C THR A 145 16.13 26.68 -17.07
N ALA A 146 17.17 27.16 -16.41
CA ALA A 146 18.36 27.74 -17.05
C ALA A 146 19.28 26.67 -17.68
N THR A 147 18.70 25.59 -18.21
CA THR A 147 19.39 24.55 -18.96
C THR A 147 18.89 24.62 -20.40
N ALA A 148 19.82 24.76 -21.34
CA ALA A 148 19.50 24.75 -22.76
C ALA A 148 18.66 23.50 -23.11
N PRO A 149 17.60 23.63 -23.92
CA PRO A 149 16.82 22.49 -24.39
C PRO A 149 17.76 21.47 -25.05
N GLY A 150 17.79 20.23 -24.56
CA GLY A 150 18.57 19.13 -25.14
C GLY A 150 19.88 18.75 -24.44
N ALA A 151 20.26 19.37 -23.32
CA ALA A 151 21.40 18.88 -22.53
C ALA A 151 20.98 17.66 -21.69
N GLN A 152 21.60 16.49 -21.94
CA GLN A 152 21.31 15.26 -21.20
C GLN A 152 21.47 15.45 -19.68
N VAL A 153 20.47 15.04 -18.91
CA VAL A 153 20.48 15.16 -17.45
C VAL A 153 20.77 13.81 -16.83
N ALA A 154 21.88 13.72 -16.10
CA ALA A 154 22.24 12.50 -15.39
C ALA A 154 21.23 12.18 -14.27
N ALA A 155 20.95 10.89 -14.09
CA ALA A 155 20.12 10.33 -13.05
C ALA A 155 20.56 10.81 -11.67
N VAL A 156 19.57 10.99 -10.78
CA VAL A 156 19.79 11.45 -9.41
C VAL A 156 20.59 10.40 -8.65
N ARG A 157 21.91 10.60 -8.57
CA ARG A 157 22.76 9.87 -7.64
C ARG A 157 22.98 10.78 -6.44
N LEU A 158 22.48 10.35 -5.29
CA LEU A 158 22.85 10.95 -4.01
C LEU A 158 24.37 10.91 -3.90
N SER A 159 24.99 12.08 -3.73
CA SER A 159 26.43 12.16 -3.57
C SER A 159 26.85 11.28 -2.40
N GLY A 160 28.01 10.61 -2.53
CA GLY A 160 28.55 9.78 -1.44
C GLY A 160 28.67 10.59 -0.14
N LEU A 161 28.89 11.89 -0.29
CA LEU A 161 28.95 12.84 0.81
C LEU A 161 27.61 12.99 1.55
N VAL A 162 26.47 13.13 0.86
CA VAL A 162 25.14 13.19 1.51
C VAL A 162 24.87 11.91 2.32
N ARG A 163 25.26 10.75 1.78
CA ARG A 163 25.16 9.47 2.50
C ARG A 163 26.00 9.45 3.77
N VAL A 164 27.24 9.92 3.70
CA VAL A 164 28.14 10.02 4.86
C VAL A 164 27.57 10.97 5.91
N VAL A 165 27.12 12.17 5.52
CA VAL A 165 26.55 13.16 6.46
C VAL A 165 25.33 12.60 7.18
N ALA A 166 24.43 11.95 6.46
CA ALA A 166 23.25 11.36 7.07
C ALA A 166 23.59 10.17 7.98
N MET A 167 24.53 9.31 7.58
CA MET A 167 25.04 8.23 8.44
C MET A 167 25.65 8.79 9.72
N LEU A 168 26.50 9.82 9.62
CA LEU A 168 27.10 10.49 10.77
C LEU A 168 26.03 11.12 11.67
N THR A 169 25.01 11.75 11.10
CA THR A 169 23.88 12.31 11.88
C THR A 169 23.15 11.22 12.66
N SER A 170 22.92 10.04 12.06
CA SER A 170 22.31 8.91 12.76
C SER A 170 23.22 8.36 13.86
N VAL A 171 24.53 8.25 13.61
CA VAL A 171 25.51 7.75 14.60
C VAL A 171 25.59 8.70 15.79
N VAL A 172 25.72 10.00 15.54
CA VAL A 172 25.73 11.02 16.59
C VAL A 172 24.41 11.00 17.37
N GLY A 173 23.27 10.88 16.67
CA GLY A 173 21.97 10.72 17.33
C GLY A 173 21.91 9.54 18.29
N VAL A 174 22.39 8.36 17.88
CA VAL A 174 22.46 7.17 18.76
C VAL A 174 23.42 7.41 19.93
N LEU A 175 24.58 8.04 19.71
CA LEU A 175 25.52 8.36 20.79
C LEU A 175 24.91 9.33 21.81
N THR A 176 24.16 10.33 21.37
CA THR A 176 23.42 11.25 22.25
C THR A 176 22.32 10.53 23.03
N MET A 177 21.66 9.52 22.45
CA MET A 177 20.71 8.68 23.22
C MET A 177 21.43 7.82 24.26
N LEU A 178 22.61 7.30 23.93
CA LEU A 178 23.39 6.44 24.84
C LEU A 178 24.00 7.23 26.00
N SER A 179 24.25 8.53 25.87
CA SER A 179 24.72 9.36 26.99
C SER A 179 23.67 9.51 28.10
N ALA A 180 22.39 9.29 27.79
CA ALA A 180 21.31 9.22 28.77
C ALA A 180 21.37 7.98 29.68
N VAL A 181 22.21 6.98 29.35
CA VAL A 181 22.33 5.74 30.15
C VAL A 181 23.30 5.97 31.31
N PRO A 182 22.86 5.84 32.58
CA PRO A 182 23.69 6.16 33.76
C PRO A 182 25.02 5.41 33.83
N ALA A 183 25.05 4.15 33.39
CA ALA A 183 26.28 3.32 33.37
C ALA A 183 27.36 3.83 32.39
N ILE A 184 26.95 4.56 31.35
CA ILE A 184 27.83 5.14 30.33
C ILE A 184 28.24 6.56 30.75
N SER A 185 27.27 7.34 31.28
CA SER A 185 27.48 8.69 31.83
C SER A 185 28.50 8.70 33.00
N ALA A 186 28.51 7.66 33.83
CA ALA A 186 29.49 7.51 34.91
C ALA A 186 30.96 7.43 34.43
N ARG A 187 31.21 7.05 33.17
CA ARG A 187 32.57 7.02 32.59
C ARG A 187 33.00 8.35 31.99
N THR A 188 32.06 9.23 31.61
CA THR A 188 32.35 10.56 31.05
C THR A 188 32.54 11.62 32.14
N LEU A 189 31.97 11.40 33.33
CA LEU A 189 32.11 12.23 34.53
C LEU A 189 33.57 12.58 34.91
N LEU A 190 34.54 11.71 34.61
CA LEU A 190 35.97 11.95 34.86
C LEU A 190 36.58 13.09 34.00
N LEU A 191 35.91 13.49 32.92
CA LEU A 191 36.34 14.59 32.03
C LEU A 191 35.56 15.90 32.28
N ASP A 192 34.39 15.84 32.93
CA ASP A 192 33.46 16.97 33.11
C ASP A 192 33.76 17.84 34.35
N GLU A 193 34.64 17.40 35.27
CA GLU A 193 35.08 18.19 36.45
C GLU A 193 35.85 19.48 36.09
N LEU A 194 36.24 19.66 34.83
CA LEU A 194 37.06 20.79 34.39
C LEU A 194 36.25 22.02 33.91
N ILE A 195 34.92 21.92 33.72
CA ILE A 195 34.16 22.92 32.90
C ILE A 195 32.88 23.50 33.57
N SER A 196 32.44 23.09 34.76
CA SER A 196 31.09 23.47 35.26
C SER A 196 31.06 24.61 36.32
N PRO A 197 30.38 25.76 36.06
CA PRO A 197 30.10 26.77 37.09
C PRO A 197 28.60 27.03 37.39
N LEU A 198 27.63 26.29 36.83
CA LEU A 198 26.19 26.65 36.98
C LEU A 198 25.32 25.55 37.64
N PRO A 199 24.36 25.92 38.52
CA PRO A 199 23.44 24.98 39.18
C PRO A 199 22.34 24.45 38.24
N MET A 200 21.95 23.20 38.48
CA MET A 200 21.18 22.31 37.60
C MET A 200 19.64 22.46 37.79
N VAL A 201 18.83 22.42 36.72
CA VAL A 201 17.35 22.61 36.80
C VAL A 201 16.51 21.58 35.99
N LEU A 202 17.11 20.72 35.14
CA LEU A 202 16.34 19.80 34.25
C LEU A 202 16.95 18.39 34.16
N ASP A 203 16.09 17.36 34.21
CA ASP A 203 16.52 15.96 34.07
C ASP A 203 17.09 15.65 32.68
N THR A 204 18.04 14.73 32.65
CA THR A 204 19.07 14.59 31.63
C THR A 204 18.79 13.64 30.52
N ALA A 205 18.05 12.57 30.85
CA ALA A 205 17.85 11.47 29.95
C ALA A 205 16.84 11.82 28.85
N VAL A 206 15.75 12.49 29.19
CA VAL A 206 14.62 12.73 28.27
C VAL A 206 15.01 13.63 27.11
N LEU A 207 15.71 14.73 27.40
CA LEU A 207 16.16 15.67 26.37
C LEU A 207 17.25 15.06 25.48
N SER A 208 18.20 14.30 26.04
CA SER A 208 19.24 13.61 25.27
C SER A 208 18.66 12.49 24.38
N VAL A 209 17.70 11.71 24.90
CA VAL A 209 16.95 10.72 24.10
C VAL A 209 16.12 11.41 23.02
N GLY A 210 15.48 12.54 23.36
CA GLY A 210 14.73 13.38 22.43
C GLY A 210 15.60 13.86 21.28
N PHE A 211 16.65 14.64 21.56
CA PHE A 211 17.61 15.14 20.56
C PHE A 211 18.20 14.02 19.71
N GLY A 212 18.65 12.94 20.34
CA GLY A 212 19.23 11.81 19.62
C GLY A 212 18.23 11.13 18.68
N SER A 213 16.98 10.95 19.11
CA SER A 213 15.91 10.43 18.26
C SER A 213 15.56 11.38 17.12
N CYS A 214 15.53 12.70 17.36
CA CYS A 214 15.35 13.73 16.33
C CYS A 214 16.40 13.59 15.23
N MET A 215 17.67 13.42 15.62
CA MET A 215 18.80 13.28 14.69
C MET A 215 18.67 12.00 13.85
N VAL A 216 18.31 10.87 14.47
CA VAL A 216 18.07 9.62 13.75
C VAL A 216 16.92 9.75 12.74
N LEU A 217 15.80 10.37 13.12
CA LEU A 217 14.69 10.61 12.18
C LEU A 217 15.08 11.57 11.05
N LEU A 218 15.82 12.64 11.36
CA LEU A 218 16.31 13.59 10.37
C LEU A 218 17.32 12.98 9.39
N SER A 219 18.12 12.00 9.82
CA SER A 219 19.07 11.31 8.96
C SER A 219 18.41 10.75 7.70
N GLY A 220 17.19 10.20 7.83
CA GLY A 220 16.42 9.66 6.70
C GLY A 220 15.94 10.73 5.70
N GLN A 221 15.78 11.99 6.14
CA GLN A 221 15.43 13.12 5.28
C GLN A 221 16.68 13.81 4.70
N LEU A 222 17.79 13.83 5.46
CA LEU A 222 19.10 14.28 4.97
C LEU A 222 19.60 13.37 3.84
N LEU A 223 19.39 12.05 3.96
CA LEU A 223 19.63 11.09 2.88
C LEU A 223 18.92 11.44 1.57
N ARG A 224 17.90 12.30 1.60
CA ARG A 224 17.14 12.73 0.41
C ARG A 224 17.63 14.07 -0.15
N GLY A 225 18.73 14.64 0.37
CA GLY A 225 19.28 15.91 -0.10
C GLY A 225 18.36 17.12 0.14
N LYS A 226 17.40 17.03 1.06
CA LYS A 226 16.40 18.09 1.27
C LYS A 226 16.97 19.28 2.03
N ARG A 227 16.69 20.49 1.53
CA ARG A 227 17.14 21.75 2.14
C ARG A 227 16.57 22.00 3.52
N ARG A 228 15.29 21.71 3.74
CA ARG A 228 14.66 21.85 5.08
C ARG A 228 15.21 20.86 6.09
N ALA A 229 15.53 19.63 5.67
CA ALA A 229 16.15 18.65 6.55
C ALA A 229 17.53 19.12 7.00
N TRP A 230 18.31 19.70 6.08
CA TRP A 230 19.58 20.36 6.39
C TRP A 230 19.43 21.52 7.38
N ASN A 231 18.48 22.43 7.14
CA ASN A 231 18.20 23.53 8.07
C ASN A 231 17.81 23.02 9.47
N LEU A 232 16.91 22.03 9.55
CA LEU A 232 16.46 21.50 10.83
C LEU A 232 17.58 20.75 11.56
N ALA A 233 18.41 19.99 10.84
CA ALA A 233 19.58 19.35 11.41
C ALA A 233 20.57 20.38 11.97
N LEU A 234 20.83 21.47 11.25
CA LEU A 234 21.69 22.55 11.73
C LEU A 234 21.15 23.18 13.01
N VAL A 235 19.86 23.54 13.04
CA VAL A 235 19.19 24.07 14.24
C VAL A 235 19.27 23.07 15.39
N LEU A 236 19.02 21.80 15.12
CA LEU A 236 19.03 20.74 16.13
C LEU A 236 20.42 20.55 16.75
N PHE A 237 21.49 20.55 15.95
CA PHE A 237 22.85 20.46 16.47
C PHE A 237 23.28 21.72 17.23
N VAL A 238 22.82 22.91 16.83
CA VAL A 238 23.05 24.15 17.59
C VAL A 238 22.34 24.10 18.95
N LEU A 239 21.08 23.65 18.98
CA LEU A 239 20.32 23.47 20.23
C LEU A 239 20.96 22.41 21.12
N SER A 240 21.39 21.28 20.54
CA SER A 240 22.10 20.21 21.26
C SER A 240 23.41 20.72 21.86
N ALA A 241 24.22 21.48 21.11
CA ALA A 241 25.46 22.06 21.61
C ALA A 241 25.21 23.09 22.73
N GLY A 242 24.23 23.98 22.56
CA GLY A 242 23.85 24.95 23.59
C GLY A 242 23.35 24.27 24.86
N PHE A 243 22.59 23.19 24.72
CA PHE A 243 22.14 22.37 25.84
C PHE A 243 23.31 21.68 26.56
N SER A 244 24.25 21.08 25.84
CA SER A 244 25.46 20.49 26.42
C SER A 244 26.29 21.52 27.20
N ILE A 245 26.39 22.76 26.72
CA ILE A 245 27.08 23.86 27.43
C ILE A 245 26.33 24.26 28.70
N ALA A 246 25.01 24.48 28.59
CA ALA A 246 24.16 24.87 29.73
C ALA A 246 24.20 23.84 30.87
N ARG A 247 24.54 22.58 30.55
CA ARG A 247 24.63 21.46 31.48
C ARG A 247 25.98 21.24 32.15
N GLY A 248 26.96 22.11 31.93
CA GLY A 248 28.31 21.92 32.47
C GLY A 248 29.28 21.20 31.53
N GLY A 249 28.93 21.04 30.24
CA GLY A 249 29.90 20.75 29.19
C GLY A 249 30.20 19.28 28.94
N GLU A 250 29.18 18.45 28.66
CA GLU A 250 29.36 17.08 28.16
C GLU A 250 30.29 17.08 26.93
N ALA A 251 31.58 16.79 27.12
CA ALA A 251 32.61 17.01 26.10
C ALA A 251 32.32 16.24 24.80
N VAL A 252 31.79 15.02 24.90
CA VAL A 252 31.45 14.18 23.74
C VAL A 252 30.27 14.75 22.95
N ALA A 253 29.18 15.14 23.63
CA ALA A 253 27.99 15.68 22.96
C ALA A 253 28.27 17.05 22.32
N LEU A 254 29.06 17.89 23.00
CA LEU A 254 29.47 19.20 22.49
C LEU A 254 30.39 19.06 21.27
N THR A 255 31.44 18.25 21.36
CA THR A 255 32.42 18.08 20.26
C THR A 255 31.78 17.46 19.02
N THR A 256 30.93 16.44 19.20
CA THR A 256 30.20 15.80 18.08
C THR A 256 29.19 16.77 17.44
N SER A 257 28.46 17.55 18.24
CA SER A 257 27.51 18.56 17.72
C SER A 257 28.22 19.67 16.96
N LEU A 258 29.32 20.21 17.49
CA LEU A 258 30.14 21.24 16.80
C LEU A 258 30.76 20.70 15.51
N SER A 259 31.26 19.46 15.52
CA SER A 259 31.79 18.80 14.32
C SER A 259 30.71 18.65 13.24
N MET A 260 29.49 18.24 13.64
CA MET A 260 28.36 18.12 12.72
C MET A 260 27.90 19.46 12.16
N ILE A 261 27.93 20.55 12.95
CA ILE A 261 27.65 21.91 12.45
C ILE A 261 28.62 22.28 11.33
N VAL A 262 29.92 22.07 11.53
CA VAL A 262 30.94 22.36 10.52
C VAL A 262 30.71 21.52 9.26
N ILE A 263 30.51 20.20 9.42
CA ILE A 263 30.24 19.30 8.29
C ILE A 263 29.00 19.74 7.52
N LEU A 264 27.90 20.08 8.20
CA LEU A 264 26.68 20.54 7.55
C LEU A 264 26.92 21.86 6.79
N LEU A 265 27.67 22.81 7.35
CA LEU A 265 27.99 24.06 6.67
C LEU A 265 28.84 23.86 5.42
N LEU A 266 29.86 22.99 5.49
CA LEU A 266 30.74 22.67 4.35
C LEU A 266 29.99 21.95 3.22
N THR A 267 28.94 21.21 3.56
CA THR A 267 28.19 20.34 2.64
C THR A 267 26.90 20.98 2.17
N ARG A 268 26.71 22.28 2.43
CA ARG A 268 25.52 23.07 2.12
C ARG A 268 25.08 22.97 0.66
N SER A 269 26.02 22.91 -0.29
CA SER A 269 25.74 22.88 -1.74
C SER A 269 25.08 21.59 -2.19
N GLU A 270 25.22 20.50 -1.44
CA GLU A 270 24.69 19.18 -1.77
C GLU A 270 23.19 19.02 -1.44
N PHE A 271 22.64 19.92 -0.61
CA PHE A 271 21.24 19.87 -0.15
C PHE A 271 20.40 20.90 -0.89
N THR A 272 20.00 20.59 -2.12
CA THR A 272 19.23 21.46 -3.02
C THR A 272 17.75 21.10 -3.12
N GLY A 273 17.32 19.92 -2.63
CA GLY A 273 15.93 19.46 -2.77
C GLY A 273 14.95 20.41 -2.08
N LEU A 274 13.93 20.85 -2.82
CA LEU A 274 12.77 21.55 -2.29
C LEU A 274 12.10 20.71 -1.21
N ALA A 275 11.43 21.43 -0.32
CA ALA A 275 10.79 20.80 0.81
C ALA A 275 9.33 20.47 0.52
N ASP A 276 8.96 19.22 0.78
CA ASP A 276 7.56 18.84 0.90
C ASP A 276 6.88 19.80 1.90
N PRO A 277 5.73 20.42 1.58
CA PRO A 277 5.01 21.26 2.52
C PRO A 277 4.70 20.43 3.77
N PRO A 278 4.98 20.91 4.99
CA PRO A 278 4.60 20.15 6.17
C PRO A 278 3.08 20.07 6.20
N SER A 279 2.52 18.96 6.70
CA SER A 279 1.09 18.90 6.99
C SER A 279 0.79 19.71 8.26
N LEU A 280 1.09 21.03 8.24
CA LEU A 280 0.90 21.95 9.36
C LEU A 280 -0.55 21.92 9.86
N VAL A 281 -1.50 21.69 8.94
CA VAL A 281 -2.92 21.52 9.27
C VAL A 281 -3.17 20.27 10.13
N ARG A 282 -2.44 19.17 9.89
CA ARG A 282 -2.56 17.94 10.70
C ARG A 282 -1.85 18.10 12.04
N VAL A 283 -0.69 18.74 12.05
CA VAL A 283 0.04 19.12 13.28
C VAL A 283 -0.85 20.01 14.16
N ALA A 284 -1.46 21.04 13.58
CA ALA A 284 -2.38 21.96 14.26
C ALA A 284 -3.65 21.27 14.79
N ARG A 285 -4.15 20.22 14.09
CA ARG A 285 -5.29 19.41 14.56
C ARG A 285 -4.90 18.40 15.64
N MET A 286 -3.66 17.90 15.64
CA MET A 286 -3.26 16.79 16.51
C MET A 286 -2.62 17.23 17.82
N ILE A 287 -1.81 18.29 17.82
CA ILE A 287 -1.16 18.82 19.03
C ILE A 287 -2.20 19.13 20.12
N PRO A 288 -3.31 19.85 19.85
CA PRO A 288 -4.29 20.16 20.90
C PRO A 288 -4.94 18.91 21.49
N ARG A 289 -5.16 17.87 20.67
CA ARG A 289 -5.74 16.59 21.13
C ARG A 289 -4.78 15.81 22.01
N PHE A 290 -3.51 15.76 21.62
CA PHE A 290 -2.46 15.11 22.40
C PHE A 290 -2.27 15.82 23.74
N LEU A 291 -2.12 17.15 23.73
CA LEU A 291 -1.99 17.95 24.94
C LEU A 291 -3.23 17.80 25.83
N LEU A 292 -4.44 17.85 25.27
CA LEU A 292 -5.68 17.63 26.02
C LEU A 292 -5.66 16.27 26.73
N LEU A 293 -5.28 15.19 26.04
CA LEU A 293 -5.24 13.85 26.62
C LEU A 293 -4.19 13.75 27.74
N VAL A 294 -3.02 14.35 27.56
CA VAL A 294 -1.97 14.43 28.59
C VAL A 294 -2.45 15.23 29.81
N TYR A 295 -3.06 16.40 29.60
CA TYR A 295 -3.58 17.21 30.71
C TYR A 295 -4.71 16.51 31.44
N VAL A 296 -5.63 15.86 30.73
CA VAL A 296 -6.71 15.05 31.33
C VAL A 296 -6.11 13.90 32.16
N TYR A 297 -5.17 13.15 31.61
CA TYR A 297 -4.46 12.09 32.34
C TYR A 297 -3.77 12.63 33.61
N GLY A 298 -2.97 13.69 33.46
CA GLY A 298 -2.17 14.25 34.55
C GLY A 298 -3.04 14.81 35.68
N LEU A 299 -4.11 15.53 35.35
CA LEU A 299 -5.05 16.09 36.32
C LEU A 299 -5.87 14.99 37.03
N ILE A 300 -6.35 13.97 36.29
CA ILE A 300 -7.05 12.82 36.89
C ILE A 300 -6.12 12.05 37.81
N ALA A 301 -4.86 11.82 37.41
CA ALA A 301 -3.87 11.11 38.20
C ALA A 301 -3.55 11.85 39.52
N LEU A 302 -3.35 13.17 39.47
CA LEU A 302 -3.15 14.00 40.66
C LEU A 302 -4.38 14.01 41.56
N TRP A 303 -5.58 14.15 40.99
CA TRP A 303 -6.83 14.14 41.76
C TRP A 303 -7.09 12.79 42.44
N ALA A 304 -6.90 11.68 41.71
CA ALA A 304 -7.09 10.33 42.24
C ALA A 304 -6.09 9.97 43.36
N GLN A 305 -4.90 10.58 43.34
CA GLN A 305 -3.83 10.34 44.31
C GLN A 305 -3.63 11.51 45.29
N GLN A 306 -4.64 12.37 45.47
CA GLN A 306 -4.58 13.55 46.33
C GLN A 306 -4.15 13.26 47.78
N GLY A 307 -4.42 12.05 48.29
CA GLY A 307 -4.01 11.62 49.63
C GLY A 307 -2.51 11.29 49.77
N THR A 308 -1.76 11.34 48.67
CA THR A 308 -0.31 11.02 48.62
C THR A 308 0.57 12.21 48.22
N LEU A 309 -0.05 13.39 48.05
CA LEU A 309 0.58 14.64 47.61
C LEU A 309 0.81 15.60 48.78
N SER A 310 1.95 16.29 48.78
CA SER A 310 2.22 17.44 49.65
C SER A 310 2.82 18.58 48.81
N PRO A 311 2.27 19.80 48.84
CA PRO A 311 1.04 20.27 49.51
C PRO A 311 -0.26 19.75 48.84
N SER A 312 -1.42 20.08 49.41
CA SER A 312 -2.74 19.68 48.89
C SER A 312 -2.98 20.21 47.47
N ILE A 313 -3.78 19.49 46.68
CA ILE A 313 -3.98 19.78 45.26
C ILE A 313 -4.53 21.19 45.02
N ASN A 314 -3.86 21.92 44.12
CA ASN A 314 -4.29 23.22 43.61
C ASN A 314 -4.37 23.15 42.08
N LEU A 315 -5.35 23.80 41.47
CA LEU A 315 -5.56 23.76 40.03
C LEU A 315 -4.36 24.35 39.27
N SER A 316 -3.84 25.50 39.70
CA SER A 316 -2.68 26.14 39.06
C SER A 316 -1.45 25.25 39.12
N ASP A 317 -1.18 24.70 40.30
CA ASP A 317 0.03 23.94 40.56
C ASP A 317 -0.06 22.55 39.92
N SER A 318 -1.27 22.00 39.74
CA SER A 318 -1.51 20.78 38.97
C SER A 318 -1.27 20.98 37.48
N PHE A 319 -1.73 22.10 36.90
CA PHE A 319 -1.39 22.43 35.51
C PHE A 319 0.12 22.62 35.33
N TRP A 320 0.77 23.29 36.28
CA TRP A 320 2.21 23.47 36.27
C TRP A 320 2.97 22.14 36.39
N ALA A 321 2.58 21.26 37.32
CA ALA A 321 3.16 19.93 37.50
C ALA A 321 3.12 19.11 36.20
N VAL A 322 1.96 19.06 35.54
CA VAL A 322 1.82 18.32 34.27
C VAL A 322 2.71 18.93 33.19
N THR A 323 2.73 20.26 33.08
CA THR A 323 3.50 20.98 32.04
C THR A 323 5.00 20.79 32.21
N VAL A 324 5.51 20.92 33.43
CA VAL A 324 6.94 20.77 33.74
C VAL A 324 7.34 19.29 33.73
N GLY A 325 6.43 18.38 34.12
CA GLY A 325 6.67 16.94 34.10
C GLY A 325 6.84 16.37 32.69
N LEU A 326 6.20 16.97 31.67
CA LEU A 326 6.46 16.62 30.27
C LEU A 326 7.92 16.84 29.83
N VAL A 327 8.64 17.72 30.51
CA VAL A 327 10.02 18.11 30.16
C VAL A 327 11.03 17.62 31.22
N GLY A 328 10.57 16.87 32.22
CA GLY A 328 11.43 16.37 33.31
C GLY A 328 11.99 17.48 34.21
N GLY A 329 11.23 18.55 34.44
CA GLY A 329 11.63 19.61 35.37
C GLY A 329 11.12 19.38 36.80
N GLU A 330 11.57 20.24 37.72
CA GLU A 330 11.19 20.18 39.12
C GLU A 330 9.67 20.27 39.33
N GLN A 331 9.14 19.32 40.10
CA GLN A 331 7.71 19.20 40.35
C GLN A 331 7.30 20.05 41.57
N PRO A 332 6.14 20.73 41.53
CA PRO A 332 5.65 21.53 42.65
C PRO A 332 5.08 20.69 43.81
N TYR A 333 4.96 19.36 43.62
CA TYR A 333 4.45 18.43 44.61
C TYR A 333 5.52 17.40 44.99
N GLU A 334 5.59 17.08 46.28
CA GLU A 334 6.25 15.88 46.77
C GLU A 334 5.27 14.70 46.71
N TYR A 335 5.70 13.63 46.04
CA TYR A 335 4.92 12.41 45.87
C TYR A 335 5.37 11.35 46.86
N SER A 336 4.45 10.53 47.37
CA SER A 336 4.76 9.38 48.21
C SER A 336 4.38 8.03 47.57
N GLY A 337 4.99 6.94 48.04
CA GLY A 337 4.65 5.56 47.64
C GLY A 337 5.07 5.18 46.21
N ARG A 338 4.26 4.33 45.55
CA ARG A 338 4.52 3.87 44.17
C ARG A 338 4.29 4.96 43.13
N PHE A 339 3.41 5.92 43.43
CA PHE A 339 3.07 7.04 42.56
C PHE A 339 4.28 7.94 42.30
N ALA A 340 5.09 8.18 43.33
CA ALA A 340 6.33 8.97 43.25
C ALA A 340 7.34 8.48 42.22
N ARG A 341 7.34 7.18 41.92
CA ARG A 341 8.26 6.57 40.94
C ARG A 341 7.67 6.50 39.54
N LEU A 342 6.35 6.40 39.41
CA LEU A 342 5.69 6.11 38.14
C LEU A 342 5.15 7.36 37.44
N PHE A 343 4.67 8.35 38.21
CA PHE A 343 3.99 9.52 37.64
C PHE A 343 4.94 10.52 36.97
N PRO A 344 6.09 10.90 37.56
CA PRO A 344 7.06 11.75 36.85
C PRO A 344 7.56 11.07 35.57
N VAL A 345 7.92 9.78 35.66
CA VAL A 345 8.40 8.99 34.53
C VAL A 345 7.34 8.86 33.43
N SER A 346 6.05 8.73 33.77
CA SER A 346 5.00 8.63 32.76
C SER A 346 4.80 9.94 32.01
N LEU A 347 4.88 11.09 32.69
CA LEU A 347 4.82 12.41 32.04
C LEU A 347 6.03 12.63 31.14
N GLU A 348 7.23 12.24 31.56
CA GLU A 348 8.44 12.30 30.75
C GLU A 348 8.35 11.45 29.48
N VAL A 349 7.86 10.20 29.61
CA VAL A 349 7.64 9.30 28.48
C VAL A 349 6.59 9.88 27.52
N LEU A 350 5.51 10.46 28.04
CA LEU A 350 4.50 11.15 27.23
C LEU A 350 5.10 12.36 26.51
N GLY A 351 5.93 13.16 27.18
CA GLY A 351 6.62 14.30 26.57
C GLY A 351 7.56 13.88 25.43
N ALA A 352 8.37 12.85 25.66
CA ALA A 352 9.23 12.25 24.64
C ALA A 352 8.42 11.72 23.46
N LEU A 353 7.34 10.99 23.72
CA LEU A 353 6.45 10.46 22.68
C LEU A 353 5.76 11.57 21.88
N GLY A 354 5.29 12.62 22.54
CA GLY A 354 4.69 13.80 21.91
C GLY A 354 5.67 14.54 21.01
N LEU A 355 6.91 14.73 21.47
CA LEU A 355 7.99 15.31 20.68
C LEU A 355 8.34 14.45 19.46
N LEU A 356 8.52 13.15 19.65
CA LEU A 356 8.79 12.19 18.56
C LEU A 356 7.70 12.23 17.50
N LEU A 357 6.44 12.26 17.93
CA LEU A 357 5.30 12.27 17.04
C LEU A 357 5.17 13.61 16.30
N LEU A 358 5.35 14.73 16.99
CA LEU A 358 5.42 16.06 16.38
C LEU A 358 6.49 16.12 15.29
N LEU A 359 7.68 15.62 15.58
CA LEU A 359 8.78 15.60 14.63
C LEU A 359 8.51 14.67 13.47
N TRP A 360 7.97 13.48 13.73
CA TRP A 360 7.54 12.57 12.67
C TRP A 360 6.53 13.25 11.74
N LEU A 361 5.55 13.98 12.25
CA LEU A 361 4.57 14.73 11.44
C LEU A 361 5.19 15.90 10.66
N LEU A 362 6.13 16.64 11.26
CA LEU A 362 6.82 17.75 10.60
C LEU A 362 7.79 17.28 9.51
N LEU A 363 8.37 16.09 9.69
CA LEU A 363 9.39 15.51 8.81
C LEU A 363 8.84 14.50 7.81
N ARG A 364 7.57 14.10 7.95
CA ARG A 364 6.92 13.20 6.99
C ARG A 364 6.78 13.91 5.64
N PRO A 365 7.14 13.27 4.52
CA PRO A 365 6.86 13.81 3.19
C PRO A 365 5.35 13.90 2.98
N ALA A 366 4.83 15.11 2.82
CA ALA A 366 3.48 15.32 2.28
C ALA A 366 3.62 15.69 0.81
N VAL A 367 3.52 14.68 -0.06
CA VAL A 367 3.42 14.95 -1.49
C VAL A 367 2.00 15.35 -1.79
N ARG A 368 1.84 16.62 -2.16
CA ARG A 368 0.63 17.15 -2.79
C ARG A 368 0.77 16.96 -4.29
N GLY A 369 0.48 15.75 -4.77
CA GLY A 369 0.06 15.55 -6.15
C GLY A 369 -1.46 15.58 -6.14
N ARG A 370 -2.09 16.49 -6.90
CA ARG A 370 -3.53 16.39 -7.15
C ARG A 370 -3.72 15.23 -8.12
N VAL A 371 -4.00 14.07 -7.54
CA VAL A 371 -4.37 12.85 -8.26
C VAL A 371 -5.49 13.20 -9.26
N GLY A 372 -5.25 12.93 -10.55
CA GLY A 372 -6.21 13.21 -11.63
C GLY A 372 -6.12 14.59 -12.33
N GLU A 373 -5.33 15.55 -11.84
CA GLU A 373 -5.16 16.84 -12.53
C GLU A 373 -4.35 16.63 -13.84
N GLY A 374 -4.92 17.01 -14.99
CA GLY A 374 -4.32 16.78 -16.31
C GLY A 374 -4.66 15.43 -16.96
N ARG A 375 -5.57 14.65 -16.36
CA ARG A 375 -5.99 13.34 -16.91
C ARG A 375 -6.58 13.42 -18.31
N GLU A 376 -7.40 14.42 -18.61
CA GLU A 376 -7.96 14.60 -19.96
C GLU A 376 -6.87 14.80 -21.01
N ARG A 377 -5.86 15.63 -20.68
CA ARG A 377 -4.68 15.83 -21.53
C ARG A 377 -3.86 14.56 -21.67
N ALA A 378 -3.70 13.80 -20.60
CA ALA A 378 -3.02 12.51 -20.65
C ALA A 378 -3.76 11.51 -21.54
N ALA A 379 -5.09 11.42 -21.42
CA ALA A 379 -5.92 10.58 -22.26
C ALA A 379 -5.78 10.94 -23.75
N ALA A 380 -5.80 12.24 -24.08
CA ALA A 380 -5.56 12.71 -25.44
C ALA A 380 -4.15 12.33 -25.95
N MET A 381 -3.12 12.41 -25.12
CA MET A 381 -1.77 11.97 -25.48
C MET A 381 -1.67 10.45 -25.68
N VAL A 382 -2.34 9.65 -24.86
CA VAL A 382 -2.41 8.19 -25.08
C VAL A 382 -3.15 7.88 -26.37
N GLU A 383 -4.24 8.57 -26.66
CA GLU A 383 -4.98 8.39 -27.90
C GLU A 383 -4.15 8.78 -29.14
N GLN A 384 -3.30 9.79 -29.03
CA GLN A 384 -2.47 10.24 -30.15
C GLN A 384 -1.15 9.47 -30.30
N PHE A 385 -0.47 9.15 -29.19
CA PHE A 385 0.90 8.63 -29.16
C PHE A 385 1.06 7.30 -28.40
N GLY A 386 0.01 6.78 -27.76
CA GLY A 386 0.04 5.60 -26.90
C GLY A 386 0.04 4.27 -27.66
N TRP A 387 1.13 3.97 -28.37
CA TRP A 387 1.28 2.75 -29.17
C TRP A 387 1.77 1.52 -28.37
N ASP A 388 2.34 1.73 -27.18
CA ASP A 388 2.78 0.63 -26.29
C ASP A 388 1.58 -0.05 -25.62
N THR A 389 1.70 -1.35 -25.36
CA THR A 389 0.63 -2.14 -24.74
C THR A 389 0.32 -1.75 -23.29
N LEU A 390 1.23 -1.02 -22.62
CA LEU A 390 1.00 -0.49 -21.28
C LEU A 390 0.54 0.98 -21.27
N ALA A 391 0.61 1.67 -22.42
CA ALA A 391 0.26 3.08 -22.53
C ALA A 391 -1.17 3.39 -22.04
N PRO A 392 -2.20 2.57 -22.31
CA PRO A 392 -3.56 2.86 -21.85
C PRO A 392 -3.69 2.92 -20.33
N PHE A 393 -2.88 2.15 -19.60
CA PHE A 393 -2.91 2.15 -18.15
C PHE A 393 -2.37 3.44 -17.56
N ALA A 394 -1.61 4.26 -18.31
CA ALA A 394 -1.15 5.57 -17.86
C ALA A 394 -2.32 6.46 -17.41
N CYS A 395 -3.52 6.29 -17.99
CA CYS A 395 -4.73 7.06 -17.70
C CYS A 395 -5.49 6.65 -16.42
N ARG A 396 -4.87 5.82 -15.56
CA ARG A 396 -5.46 5.39 -14.29
C ARG A 396 -5.63 6.56 -13.32
N ASP A 397 -6.66 6.46 -12.49
CA ASP A 397 -7.16 7.53 -11.63
C ASP A 397 -6.17 7.92 -10.54
N ASP A 398 -5.31 7.01 -10.10
CA ASP A 398 -4.36 7.23 -8.99
C ASP A 398 -3.02 7.84 -9.41
N LYS A 399 -2.86 8.18 -10.70
CA LYS A 399 -1.62 8.68 -11.28
C LYS A 399 -1.57 10.20 -11.33
N SER A 400 -0.35 10.71 -11.19
CA SER A 400 0.02 12.07 -11.51
C SER A 400 0.72 12.09 -12.86
N TYR A 401 0.64 13.22 -13.57
CA TYR A 401 1.17 13.37 -14.91
C TYR A 401 2.22 14.47 -14.95
N PHE A 402 3.33 14.21 -15.62
CA PHE A 402 4.33 15.22 -15.95
C PHE A 402 4.42 15.33 -17.47
N PHE A 403 4.26 16.55 -17.98
CA PHE A 403 4.30 16.86 -19.41
C PHE A 403 5.60 17.60 -19.73
N SER A 404 6.19 17.31 -20.89
CA SER A 404 7.35 18.05 -21.38
C SER A 404 7.03 19.52 -21.64
N SER A 405 8.06 20.36 -21.67
CA SER A 405 7.94 21.80 -21.94
C SER A 405 7.39 22.12 -23.33
N ASP A 406 7.68 21.27 -24.33
CA ASP A 406 7.08 21.35 -25.67
C ASP A 406 5.63 20.84 -25.72
N GLY A 407 5.19 20.16 -24.65
CA GLY A 407 3.85 19.62 -24.51
C GLY A 407 3.52 18.44 -25.42
N LEU A 408 4.52 17.78 -26.01
CA LEU A 408 4.38 16.68 -26.97
C LEU A 408 4.74 15.30 -26.37
N ALA A 409 5.17 15.25 -25.11
CA ALA A 409 5.41 14.00 -24.39
C ALA A 409 5.00 14.09 -22.91
N MET A 410 4.79 12.94 -22.30
CA MET A 410 4.44 12.82 -20.89
C MET A 410 4.99 11.55 -20.24
N VAL A 411 5.03 11.60 -18.90
CA VAL A 411 5.19 10.43 -18.04
C VAL A 411 4.08 10.40 -16.99
N ALA A 412 3.47 9.23 -16.80
CA ALA A 412 2.51 8.99 -15.73
C ALA A 412 3.23 8.33 -14.55
N TYR A 413 3.11 8.90 -13.35
CA TYR A 413 3.87 8.46 -12.18
C TYR A 413 3.06 8.53 -10.89
N GLY A 414 3.50 7.76 -9.91
CA GLY A 414 2.96 7.72 -8.56
C GLY A 414 4.09 7.99 -7.58
N TYR A 415 3.81 8.76 -6.54
CA TYR A 415 4.82 9.04 -5.52
C TYR A 415 4.67 8.11 -4.32
N LEU A 416 5.74 7.38 -3.99
CA LEU A 416 5.75 6.51 -2.83
C LEU A 416 7.10 6.51 -2.10
N GLY A 417 7.10 7.06 -0.89
CA GLY A 417 8.22 6.92 0.04
C GLY A 417 9.54 7.45 -0.50
N GLY A 418 9.51 8.60 -1.20
CA GLY A 418 10.68 9.25 -1.79
C GLY A 418 10.96 8.87 -3.24
N PHE A 419 10.18 7.97 -3.83
CA PHE A 419 10.35 7.52 -5.20
C PHE A 419 9.20 8.05 -6.07
N ALA A 420 9.56 8.58 -7.25
CA ALA A 420 8.62 8.83 -8.32
C ALA A 420 8.62 7.61 -9.24
N LEU A 421 7.58 6.79 -9.11
CA LEU A 421 7.44 5.50 -9.75
C LEU A 421 6.67 5.71 -11.05
N VAL A 422 7.38 5.76 -12.17
CA VAL A 422 6.79 5.94 -13.50
C VAL A 422 6.19 4.64 -13.97
N SER A 423 4.98 4.70 -14.51
CA SER A 423 4.21 3.56 -14.97
C SER A 423 4.39 3.37 -16.47
N GLY A 424 5.15 2.33 -16.86
CA GLY A 424 5.48 2.07 -18.26
C GLY A 424 6.55 3.02 -18.82
N ASP A 425 6.63 3.07 -20.14
CA ASP A 425 7.50 3.98 -20.88
C ASP A 425 6.86 5.38 -21.05
N PRO A 426 7.67 6.44 -21.28
CA PRO A 426 7.16 7.76 -21.65
C PRO A 426 6.31 7.71 -22.93
N ILE A 427 5.29 8.56 -22.99
CA ILE A 427 4.28 8.58 -24.07
C ILE A 427 4.34 9.94 -24.77
N GLY A 428 4.56 9.96 -26.09
CA GLY A 428 4.68 11.21 -26.84
C GLY A 428 5.38 11.05 -28.19
N GLU A 429 5.68 12.18 -28.81
CA GLU A 429 6.48 12.24 -30.03
C GLU A 429 7.93 11.84 -29.78
N ASP A 430 8.53 11.12 -30.71
CA ASP A 430 9.85 10.49 -30.55
C ASP A 430 10.98 11.45 -30.22
N ALA A 431 10.93 12.65 -30.83
CA ALA A 431 11.90 13.71 -30.57
C ALA A 431 11.77 14.29 -29.15
N SER A 432 10.59 14.19 -28.56
CA SER A 432 10.24 14.73 -27.24
C SER A 432 10.40 13.70 -26.10
N ILE A 433 10.55 12.40 -26.42
CA ILE A 433 10.79 11.34 -25.41
C ILE A 433 12.07 11.59 -24.60
N PRO A 434 13.24 11.88 -25.20
CA PRO A 434 14.43 12.21 -24.42
C PRO A 434 14.24 13.46 -23.56
N LEU A 435 13.54 14.46 -24.09
CA LEU A 435 13.27 15.73 -23.40
C LEU A 435 12.42 15.51 -22.14
N VAL A 436 11.28 14.80 -22.24
CA VAL A 436 10.41 14.57 -21.08
C VAL A 436 11.12 13.78 -19.99
N VAL A 437 11.99 12.84 -20.36
CA VAL A 437 12.78 12.07 -19.39
C VAL A 437 13.78 12.98 -18.67
N ASP A 438 14.51 13.82 -19.40
CA ASP A 438 15.47 14.77 -18.80
C ASP A 438 14.78 15.77 -17.88
N GLU A 439 13.68 16.37 -18.33
CA GLU A 439 12.89 17.32 -17.55
C GLU A 439 12.24 16.66 -16.33
N PHE A 440 11.79 15.42 -16.44
CA PHE A 440 11.25 14.67 -15.32
C PHE A 440 12.34 14.31 -14.30
N ILE A 441 13.56 13.99 -14.75
CA ILE A 441 14.70 13.80 -13.85
C ILE A 441 14.98 15.10 -13.10
N LEU A 442 15.02 16.25 -13.79
CA LEU A 442 15.18 17.57 -13.15
C LEU A 442 14.05 17.86 -12.16
N HIS A 443 12.81 17.54 -12.51
CA HIS A 443 11.65 17.67 -11.63
C HIS A 443 11.85 16.84 -10.35
N CYS A 444 12.29 15.59 -10.48
CA CYS A 444 12.60 14.72 -9.37
C CYS A 444 13.78 15.25 -8.52
N GLN A 445 14.86 15.73 -9.15
CA GLN A 445 15.98 16.36 -8.45
C GLN A 445 15.52 17.55 -7.62
N HIS A 446 14.69 18.41 -8.22
CA HIS A 446 14.16 19.59 -7.58
C HIS A 446 13.34 19.26 -6.34
N HIS A 447 12.62 18.12 -6.32
CA HIS A 447 11.81 17.68 -5.18
C HIS A 447 12.53 16.70 -4.24
N GLY A 448 13.79 16.35 -4.52
CA GLY A 448 14.52 15.32 -3.77
C GLY A 448 13.89 13.92 -3.89
N TRP A 449 13.30 13.62 -5.04
CA TRP A 449 12.70 12.33 -5.38
C TRP A 449 13.68 11.50 -6.21
N GLN A 450 13.58 10.18 -6.07
CA GLN A 450 14.30 9.24 -6.92
C GLN A 450 13.36 8.70 -8.00
N PRO A 451 13.61 8.98 -9.29
CA PRO A 451 12.82 8.39 -10.36
C PRO A 451 13.13 6.90 -10.51
N ALA A 452 12.10 6.10 -10.74
CA ALA A 452 12.24 4.72 -11.19
C ALA A 452 11.15 4.41 -12.21
N PHE A 453 11.51 3.77 -13.32
CA PHE A 453 10.57 3.41 -14.38
C PHE A 453 10.20 1.94 -14.26
N LEU A 454 8.91 1.68 -14.21
CA LEU A 454 8.33 0.38 -13.94
C LEU A 454 7.81 -0.23 -15.23
N ALA A 455 8.21 -1.47 -15.51
CA ALA A 455 7.82 -2.20 -16.72
C ALA A 455 8.17 -1.45 -18.04
N ALA A 456 9.31 -0.76 -18.06
CA ALA A 456 9.87 -0.18 -19.27
C ALA A 456 10.34 -1.30 -20.23
N ARG A 457 10.31 -1.08 -21.54
CA ARG A 457 10.79 -2.08 -22.50
C ARG A 457 12.30 -2.23 -22.42
N GLU A 458 12.79 -3.47 -22.56
CA GLU A 458 14.23 -3.74 -22.57
C GLU A 458 14.95 -3.04 -23.73
N VAL A 459 14.27 -2.86 -24.87
CA VAL A 459 14.84 -2.19 -26.05
C VAL A 459 15.13 -0.70 -25.80
N ASP A 460 14.44 -0.07 -24.86
CA ASP A 460 14.63 1.35 -24.54
C ASP A 460 15.69 1.56 -23.45
N VAL A 461 16.29 0.49 -22.90
CA VAL A 461 17.34 0.60 -21.88
C VAL A 461 18.47 1.57 -22.25
N PRO A 462 18.95 1.67 -23.51
CA PRO A 462 19.96 2.66 -23.88
C PRO A 462 19.57 4.11 -23.54
N LEU A 463 18.30 4.50 -23.73
CA LEU A 463 17.78 5.83 -23.41
C LEU A 463 18.05 6.20 -21.93
N TYR A 464 17.85 5.23 -21.04
CA TYR A 464 18.02 5.43 -19.61
C TYR A 464 19.47 5.21 -19.16
N ALA A 465 20.20 4.29 -19.80
CA ALA A 465 21.59 3.99 -19.50
C ALA A 465 22.51 5.18 -19.80
N GLU A 466 22.25 5.93 -20.88
CA GLU A 466 22.94 7.19 -21.20
C GLU A 466 22.79 8.23 -20.07
N ARG A 467 21.65 8.22 -19.39
CA ARG A 467 21.38 9.06 -18.21
C ARG A 467 21.91 8.44 -16.92
N GLY A 468 22.61 7.31 -16.96
CA GLY A 468 23.24 6.69 -15.79
C GLY A 468 22.32 5.84 -14.92
N PHE A 469 21.13 5.48 -15.43
CA PHE A 469 20.29 4.45 -14.83
C PHE A 469 20.83 3.05 -15.11
N ARG A 470 20.31 2.08 -14.37
CA ARG A 470 20.53 0.65 -14.53
C ARG A 470 19.19 -0.03 -14.73
N SER A 471 19.20 -1.16 -15.42
CA SER A 471 18.03 -2.00 -15.59
C SER A 471 18.13 -3.26 -14.72
N PHE A 472 16.98 -3.78 -14.34
CA PHE A 472 16.81 -5.10 -13.73
C PHE A 472 15.65 -5.79 -14.43
N TYR A 473 15.88 -7.02 -14.89
CA TYR A 473 14.86 -7.79 -15.59
C TYR A 473 13.65 -8.06 -14.69
N LEU A 474 12.46 -7.66 -15.16
CA LEU A 474 11.22 -7.80 -14.41
C LEU A 474 10.44 -9.05 -14.83
N GLY A 475 10.42 -9.34 -16.14
CA GLY A 475 9.56 -10.38 -16.72
C GLY A 475 9.23 -10.07 -18.18
N ASP A 476 8.32 -10.85 -18.75
CA ASP A 476 7.94 -10.74 -20.16
C ASP A 476 6.42 -10.59 -20.30
N GLU A 477 6.01 -9.79 -21.27
CA GLU A 477 4.63 -9.66 -21.69
C GLU A 477 4.33 -10.62 -22.84
N ALA A 478 3.20 -11.33 -22.76
CA ALA A 478 2.77 -12.27 -23.78
C ALA A 478 1.94 -11.55 -24.86
N ILE A 479 2.48 -11.43 -26.08
CA ILE A 479 1.81 -10.79 -27.22
C ILE A 479 1.38 -11.83 -28.24
N LEU A 480 0.09 -11.89 -28.56
CA LEU A 480 -0.45 -12.69 -29.65
C LEU A 480 -0.53 -11.85 -30.94
N ASP A 481 -0.09 -12.41 -32.06
CA ASP A 481 -0.35 -11.85 -33.39
C ASP A 481 -1.66 -12.42 -33.94
N CYS A 482 -2.68 -11.57 -34.01
CA CYS A 482 -4.03 -11.96 -34.43
C CYS A 482 -4.08 -12.44 -35.88
N ARG A 483 -3.11 -12.05 -36.73
CA ARG A 483 -3.08 -12.43 -38.15
C ARG A 483 -2.61 -13.86 -38.33
N THR A 484 -1.64 -14.29 -37.52
CA THR A 484 -1.01 -15.61 -37.63
C THR A 484 -1.58 -16.62 -36.64
N PHE A 485 -2.29 -16.18 -35.60
CA PHE A 485 -2.92 -17.06 -34.63
C PHE A 485 -3.90 -18.03 -35.32
N SER A 486 -3.76 -19.32 -35.03
CA SER A 486 -4.63 -20.37 -35.54
C SER A 486 -4.72 -21.53 -34.56
N LEU A 487 -5.94 -21.97 -34.26
CA LEU A 487 -6.18 -23.16 -33.43
C LEU A 487 -5.71 -24.45 -34.10
N GLU A 488 -5.52 -24.45 -35.41
CA GLU A 488 -5.05 -25.62 -36.18
C GLU A 488 -3.52 -25.66 -36.32
N ALA A 489 -2.80 -24.70 -35.73
CA ALA A 489 -1.35 -24.72 -35.70
C ALA A 489 -0.78 -25.91 -34.91
N GLU A 490 0.47 -26.29 -35.24
CA GLU A 490 1.21 -27.31 -34.51
C GLU A 490 1.41 -26.88 -33.04
N GLY A 491 1.21 -27.80 -32.09
CA GLY A 491 1.29 -27.50 -30.65
C GLY A 491 0.01 -26.95 -30.00
N MET A 492 -0.99 -26.51 -30.79
CA MET A 492 -2.26 -25.95 -30.27
C MET A 492 -3.30 -26.99 -29.86
N ALA A 493 -2.99 -28.30 -29.91
CA ALA A 493 -3.94 -29.36 -29.58
C ALA A 493 -4.59 -29.23 -28.19
N PRO A 494 -3.85 -28.87 -27.11
CA PRO A 494 -4.46 -28.67 -25.79
C PRO A 494 -5.46 -27.51 -25.77
N VAL A 495 -5.11 -26.37 -26.38
CA VAL A 495 -5.98 -25.18 -26.48
C VAL A 495 -7.22 -25.52 -27.30
N ARG A 496 -7.04 -26.11 -28.48
CA ARG A 496 -8.13 -26.53 -29.37
C ARG A 496 -9.10 -27.49 -28.69
N GLN A 497 -8.60 -28.44 -27.87
CA GLN A 497 -9.45 -29.35 -27.11
C GLN A 497 -10.23 -28.62 -26.00
N ALA A 498 -9.61 -27.64 -25.33
CA ALA A 498 -10.28 -26.81 -24.33
C ALA A 498 -11.39 -25.94 -24.93
N VAL A 499 -11.10 -25.26 -26.04
CA VAL A 499 -12.03 -24.44 -26.82
C VAL A 499 -13.25 -25.26 -27.26
N ARG A 500 -13.03 -26.40 -27.94
CA ARG A 500 -14.11 -27.30 -28.40
C ARG A 500 -14.99 -27.85 -27.28
N ARG A 501 -14.46 -27.93 -26.05
CA ARG A 501 -15.24 -28.35 -24.88
C ARG A 501 -16.13 -27.21 -24.40
N ALA A 502 -15.59 -25.99 -24.31
CA ALA A 502 -16.33 -24.82 -23.87
C ALA A 502 -17.45 -24.44 -24.86
N GLU A 503 -17.20 -24.55 -26.17
CA GLU A 503 -18.15 -24.28 -27.26
C GLU A 503 -19.48 -25.04 -27.14
N LYS A 504 -19.48 -26.22 -26.50
CA LYS A 504 -20.71 -27.02 -26.35
C LYS A 504 -21.72 -26.42 -25.37
N ALA A 505 -21.25 -25.60 -24.44
CA ALA A 505 -22.05 -25.07 -23.33
C ALA A 505 -22.09 -23.54 -23.29
N HIS A 506 -21.33 -22.88 -24.17
CA HIS A 506 -21.18 -21.43 -24.15
C HIS A 506 -21.30 -20.82 -25.53
N ARG A 507 -21.87 -19.61 -25.57
CA ARG A 507 -21.88 -18.69 -26.71
C ARG A 507 -20.90 -17.56 -26.47
N PHE A 508 -20.11 -17.20 -27.47
CA PHE A 508 -19.18 -16.07 -27.41
C PHE A 508 -19.82 -14.81 -28.01
N GLU A 509 -19.48 -13.66 -27.46
CA GLU A 509 -19.86 -12.36 -27.99
C GLU A 509 -18.79 -11.30 -27.70
N LEU A 510 -18.28 -10.66 -28.74
CA LEU A 510 -17.44 -9.48 -28.63
C LEU A 510 -18.30 -8.22 -28.87
N MET A 511 -18.25 -7.28 -27.94
CA MET A 511 -19.04 -6.05 -27.99
C MET A 511 -18.24 -4.85 -27.47
N ALA A 512 -18.66 -3.64 -27.83
CA ALA A 512 -18.15 -2.43 -27.21
C ALA A 512 -18.66 -2.33 -25.76
N GLU A 513 -17.82 -1.90 -24.83
CA GLU A 513 -18.20 -1.80 -23.41
C GLU A 513 -19.40 -0.85 -23.21
N GLU A 514 -19.49 0.22 -24.01
CA GLU A 514 -20.61 1.16 -24.03
C GLU A 514 -21.93 0.57 -24.52
N SER A 515 -21.88 -0.55 -25.25
CA SER A 515 -23.09 -1.26 -25.71
C SER A 515 -23.64 -2.23 -24.66
N ALA A 516 -22.91 -2.47 -23.57
CA ALA A 516 -23.34 -3.38 -22.52
C ALA A 516 -24.54 -2.80 -21.74
N SER A 517 -25.58 -3.62 -21.57
CA SER A 517 -26.73 -3.23 -20.77
C SER A 517 -26.35 -3.04 -19.29
N PRO A 518 -27.05 -2.18 -18.52
CA PRO A 518 -26.80 -2.03 -17.09
C PRO A 518 -26.90 -3.35 -16.31
N ALA A 519 -27.77 -4.26 -16.75
CA ALA A 519 -27.90 -5.60 -16.18
C ALA A 519 -26.64 -6.45 -16.43
N LEU A 520 -26.10 -6.42 -17.66
CA LEU A 520 -24.86 -7.11 -17.99
C LEU A 520 -23.68 -6.55 -17.19
N VAL A 521 -23.54 -5.22 -17.13
CA VAL A 521 -22.49 -4.57 -16.32
C VAL A 521 -22.55 -5.03 -14.86
N SER A 522 -23.74 -5.03 -14.26
CA SER A 522 -23.95 -5.53 -12.90
C SER A 522 -23.51 -6.99 -12.75
N ALA A 523 -23.88 -7.86 -13.69
CA ALA A 523 -23.50 -9.27 -13.67
C ALA A 523 -21.98 -9.47 -13.82
N LEU A 524 -21.31 -8.77 -14.74
CA LEU A 524 -19.85 -8.85 -14.92
C LEU A 524 -19.10 -8.35 -13.67
N ASN A 525 -19.59 -7.28 -13.04
CA ASN A 525 -19.02 -6.77 -11.80
C ASN A 525 -19.25 -7.74 -10.62
N GLN A 526 -20.38 -8.46 -10.61
CA GLN A 526 -20.61 -9.54 -9.64
C GLN A 526 -19.61 -10.70 -9.83
N ILE A 527 -19.33 -11.10 -11.07
CA ILE A 527 -18.28 -12.09 -11.36
C ILE A 527 -16.92 -11.60 -10.85
N SER A 528 -16.61 -10.31 -11.06
CA SER A 528 -15.36 -9.71 -10.57
C SER A 528 -15.26 -9.75 -9.05
N LEU A 529 -16.35 -9.42 -8.33
CA LEU A 529 -16.41 -9.50 -6.87
C LEU A 529 -16.20 -10.93 -6.35
N LEU A 530 -16.88 -11.92 -6.95
CA LEU A 530 -16.72 -13.34 -6.60
C LEU A 530 -15.28 -13.81 -6.86
N TRP A 531 -14.66 -13.35 -7.95
CA TRP A 531 -13.29 -13.68 -8.31
C TRP A 531 -12.27 -13.07 -7.33
N ARG A 532 -12.48 -11.82 -6.90
CA ARG A 532 -11.61 -11.09 -5.94
C ARG A 532 -11.65 -11.66 -4.52
N LYS A 533 -12.68 -12.43 -4.15
CA LYS A 533 -12.89 -12.97 -2.79
C LYS A 533 -12.84 -11.90 -1.69
N GLY A 534 -13.31 -10.70 -1.98
CA GLY A 534 -13.33 -9.57 -1.04
C GLY A 534 -12.01 -8.78 -0.92
N GLU A 535 -11.00 -9.05 -1.77
CA GLU A 535 -9.82 -8.19 -1.88
C GLU A 535 -10.04 -7.01 -2.83
N ASP A 536 -9.30 -5.92 -2.62
CA ASP A 536 -9.28 -4.76 -3.52
C ASP A 536 -8.68 -5.13 -4.89
N GLU A 537 -9.12 -4.42 -5.94
CA GLU A 537 -8.59 -4.64 -7.29
C GLU A 537 -7.09 -4.28 -7.36
N ARG A 538 -6.31 -5.17 -7.98
CA ARG A 538 -4.86 -5.07 -8.04
C ARG A 538 -4.43 -4.37 -9.32
N GLY A 539 -3.23 -3.82 -9.33
CA GLY A 539 -2.60 -3.26 -10.52
C GLY A 539 -2.07 -1.84 -10.35
N TYR A 540 -1.09 -1.50 -11.18
CA TYR A 540 -0.58 -0.15 -11.34
C TYR A 540 -0.09 0.09 -12.78
N THR A 541 0.78 -0.76 -13.30
CA THR A 541 1.28 -0.73 -14.69
C THR A 541 0.43 -1.53 -15.68
N MET A 542 -0.43 -2.43 -15.19
CA MET A 542 -1.02 -3.51 -15.99
C MET A 542 -2.55 -3.64 -15.90
N SER A 543 -3.22 -2.73 -15.19
CA SER A 543 -4.67 -2.76 -15.00
C SER A 543 -5.18 -1.36 -14.76
N MET A 544 -6.36 -1.06 -15.28
CA MET A 544 -7.10 0.17 -15.02
C MET A 544 -7.70 0.20 -13.62
N SER A 545 -7.70 -0.94 -12.91
CA SER A 545 -8.26 -1.14 -11.57
C SER A 545 -9.63 -0.50 -11.38
N SER A 546 -10.45 -0.59 -12.42
CA SER A 546 -11.81 -0.09 -12.46
C SER A 546 -12.75 -1.23 -12.81
N ASP A 547 -13.95 -1.17 -12.26
CA ASP A 547 -15.03 -2.06 -12.66
C ASP A 547 -15.49 -1.77 -14.09
N VAL A 548 -16.27 -2.69 -14.67
CA VAL A 548 -16.88 -2.48 -15.98
C VAL A 548 -17.87 -1.33 -15.88
N SER A 549 -17.82 -0.40 -16.83
CA SER A 549 -18.64 0.81 -16.91
C SER A 549 -19.14 1.02 -18.34
N ALA A 550 -20.45 1.01 -18.55
CA ALA A 550 -21.06 1.22 -19.88
C ALA A 550 -20.98 2.67 -20.41
N VAL A 551 -20.01 3.49 -19.97
CA VAL A 551 -19.93 4.91 -20.30
C VAL A 551 -18.51 5.29 -20.74
N GLY A 552 -18.41 5.92 -21.91
CA GLY A 552 -17.26 6.72 -22.31
C GLY A 552 -15.95 5.96 -22.52
N SER A 553 -16.03 4.70 -22.93
CA SER A 553 -14.84 3.87 -23.07
C SER A 553 -14.80 3.18 -24.43
N ASN A 554 -13.81 3.51 -25.25
CA ASN A 554 -13.43 2.80 -26.49
C ASN A 554 -12.88 1.39 -26.18
N ARG A 555 -13.45 0.69 -25.19
CA ARG A 555 -13.02 -0.60 -24.64
C ARG A 555 -13.91 -1.69 -25.20
N LEU A 556 -13.37 -2.90 -25.29
CA LEU A 556 -14.11 -4.06 -25.76
C LEU A 556 -14.36 -5.04 -24.61
N LEU A 557 -15.52 -5.68 -24.64
CA LEU A 557 -15.89 -6.78 -23.77
C LEU A 557 -16.05 -8.04 -24.61
N ALA A 558 -15.28 -9.07 -24.28
CA ALA A 558 -15.47 -10.40 -24.80
C ALA A 558 -16.16 -11.23 -23.71
N VAL A 559 -17.42 -11.61 -23.94
CA VAL A 559 -18.26 -12.29 -22.94
C VAL A 559 -18.53 -13.72 -23.40
N ALA A 560 -18.41 -14.66 -22.48
CA ALA A 560 -18.87 -16.03 -22.68
C ALA A 560 -20.17 -16.23 -21.90
N TRP A 561 -21.25 -16.48 -22.63
CA TRP A 561 -22.58 -16.75 -22.12
C TRP A 561 -22.77 -18.24 -21.94
N GLN A 562 -23.07 -18.69 -20.71
CA GLN A 562 -23.49 -20.06 -20.45
C GLN A 562 -24.96 -20.21 -20.83
N ILE A 563 -25.25 -21.25 -21.61
CA ILE A 563 -26.60 -21.60 -22.04
C ILE A 563 -27.16 -22.62 -21.04
N ASN A 564 -28.19 -22.23 -20.30
CA ASN A 564 -28.85 -23.08 -19.33
C ASN A 564 -29.86 -24.02 -19.99
N GLN A 565 -30.27 -25.06 -19.27
CA GLN A 565 -31.20 -26.08 -19.78
C GLN A 565 -32.58 -25.52 -20.14
N ASP A 566 -32.96 -24.40 -19.53
CA ASP A 566 -34.19 -23.65 -19.80
C ASP A 566 -34.06 -22.68 -20.99
N GLY A 567 -32.88 -22.60 -21.61
CA GLY A 567 -32.57 -21.66 -22.70
C GLY A 567 -32.23 -20.25 -22.22
N SER A 568 -32.16 -20.00 -20.90
CA SER A 568 -31.65 -18.74 -20.38
C SER A 568 -30.14 -18.61 -20.60
N GLU A 569 -29.68 -17.37 -20.82
CA GLU A 569 -28.26 -17.06 -20.97
C GLU A 569 -27.76 -16.27 -19.77
N GLU A 570 -26.66 -16.71 -19.17
CA GLU A 570 -25.99 -16.00 -18.08
C GLU A 570 -24.49 -15.86 -18.36
N PRO A 571 -23.85 -14.73 -17.98
CA PRO A 571 -22.42 -14.56 -18.22
C PRO A 571 -21.61 -15.52 -17.33
N ALA A 572 -20.77 -16.34 -17.95
CA ALA A 572 -19.88 -17.30 -17.28
C ALA A 572 -18.49 -16.72 -17.02
N GLY A 573 -18.05 -15.80 -17.87
CA GLY A 573 -16.77 -15.12 -17.77
C GLY A 573 -16.60 -14.08 -18.86
N PHE A 574 -15.62 -13.20 -18.68
CA PHE A 574 -15.36 -12.14 -19.64
C PHE A 574 -13.88 -11.73 -19.66
N LEU A 575 -13.48 -11.17 -20.80
CA LEU A 575 -12.28 -10.37 -20.96
C LEU A 575 -12.69 -8.92 -21.20
N ARG A 576 -11.98 -7.98 -20.58
CA ARG A 576 -12.06 -6.56 -20.90
C ARG A 576 -10.77 -6.16 -21.57
N LEU A 577 -10.89 -5.53 -22.74
CA LEU A 577 -9.76 -5.09 -23.54
C LEU A 577 -9.75 -3.57 -23.65
N VAL A 578 -8.55 -3.01 -23.66
CA VAL A 578 -8.32 -1.59 -23.83
C VAL A 578 -7.50 -1.37 -25.10
N PRO A 579 -7.89 -0.45 -25.99
CA PRO A 579 -7.18 -0.23 -27.23
C PRO A 579 -5.84 0.44 -26.95
N THR A 580 -4.82 0.02 -27.71
CA THR A 580 -3.64 0.84 -27.95
C THR A 580 -3.93 1.77 -29.13
N SER A 581 -3.35 2.97 -29.12
CA SER A 581 -3.58 3.93 -30.21
C SER A 581 -3.10 3.39 -31.55
N ALA A 582 -3.92 3.59 -32.58
CA ALA A 582 -3.67 3.20 -33.96
C ALA A 582 -2.92 4.26 -34.79
N VAL A 583 -2.56 5.40 -34.20
CA VAL A 583 -2.22 6.63 -34.95
C VAL A 583 -0.76 6.70 -35.39
N THR A 584 0.11 5.79 -34.93
CA THR A 584 1.55 5.83 -35.26
C THR A 584 1.98 4.64 -36.12
N ASP A 585 2.74 4.90 -37.20
CA ASP A 585 3.31 3.87 -38.09
C ASP A 585 4.32 2.92 -37.40
N ARG A 586 4.72 3.23 -36.15
CA ARG A 586 5.68 2.43 -35.38
C ARG A 586 5.15 1.05 -35.02
N PHE A 587 3.85 0.92 -34.83
CA PHE A 587 3.25 -0.31 -34.34
C PHE A 587 1.82 -0.46 -34.82
N ALA A 588 1.49 -1.66 -35.29
CA ALA A 588 0.15 -1.98 -35.74
C ALA A 588 -0.88 -1.92 -34.60
N PRO A 589 -2.15 -1.55 -34.88
CA PRO A 589 -3.20 -1.42 -33.89
C PRO A 589 -3.30 -2.68 -33.04
N GLY A 590 -3.37 -2.49 -31.73
CA GLY A 590 -3.39 -3.56 -30.75
C GLY A 590 -4.43 -3.35 -29.67
N GLN A 591 -4.75 -4.43 -28.97
CA GLN A 591 -5.58 -4.44 -27.78
C GLN A 591 -4.76 -4.99 -26.62
N THR A 592 -4.96 -4.46 -25.43
CA THR A 592 -4.34 -4.94 -24.20
C THR A 592 -5.40 -5.47 -23.25
N LEU A 593 -5.12 -6.59 -22.59
CA LEU A 593 -6.02 -7.20 -21.63
C LEU A 593 -6.02 -6.39 -20.33
N ASP A 594 -7.17 -5.88 -19.90
CA ASP A 594 -7.32 -5.20 -18.61
C ASP A 594 -7.82 -6.19 -17.55
N LEU A 595 -9.00 -6.77 -17.79
CA LEU A 595 -9.61 -7.73 -16.87
C LEU A 595 -9.77 -9.09 -17.55
N MET A 596 -9.46 -10.15 -16.79
CA MET A 596 -9.73 -11.53 -17.16
C MET A 596 -10.41 -12.20 -15.97
N ARG A 597 -11.70 -12.47 -16.11
CA ARG A 597 -12.55 -12.94 -15.01
C ARG A 597 -13.45 -14.07 -15.48
N ARG A 598 -13.68 -15.03 -14.60
CA ARG A 598 -14.63 -16.12 -14.78
C ARG A 598 -15.28 -16.47 -13.46
N ARG A 599 -16.48 -17.01 -13.51
CA ARG A 599 -17.13 -17.53 -12.31
C ARG A 599 -16.32 -18.71 -11.74
N PRO A 600 -16.33 -18.93 -10.42
CA PRO A 600 -15.61 -20.04 -9.78
C PRO A 600 -16.08 -21.42 -10.23
N ASP A 601 -17.36 -21.56 -10.59
CA ASP A 601 -18.02 -22.77 -11.09
C ASP A 601 -17.90 -22.97 -12.60
N ALA A 602 -17.28 -22.02 -13.32
CA ALA A 602 -17.14 -22.08 -14.77
C ALA A 602 -16.29 -23.27 -15.23
N ALA A 603 -16.69 -23.86 -16.37
CA ALA A 603 -16.05 -25.02 -16.94
C ALA A 603 -14.55 -24.80 -17.24
N ASN A 604 -13.75 -25.86 -17.09
CA ASN A 604 -12.33 -25.84 -17.47
C ASN A 604 -12.18 -25.63 -18.98
N GLY A 605 -11.39 -24.63 -19.36
CA GLY A 605 -11.20 -24.22 -20.75
C GLY A 605 -11.92 -22.92 -21.14
N LEU A 606 -12.72 -22.32 -20.25
CA LEU A 606 -13.46 -21.09 -20.55
C LEU A 606 -12.53 -19.90 -20.89
N THR A 607 -11.39 -19.79 -20.21
CA THR A 607 -10.42 -18.72 -20.48
C THR A 607 -9.72 -18.94 -21.82
N GLU A 608 -9.32 -20.17 -22.13
CA GLU A 608 -8.79 -20.53 -23.45
C GLU A 608 -9.79 -20.24 -24.57
N TYR A 609 -11.07 -20.55 -24.34
CA TYR A 609 -12.19 -20.23 -25.23
C TYR A 609 -12.34 -18.73 -25.47
N LEU A 610 -12.41 -17.93 -24.39
CA LEU A 610 -12.51 -16.48 -24.46
C LEU A 610 -11.33 -15.89 -25.25
N ILE A 611 -10.09 -16.27 -24.94
CA ILE A 611 -8.90 -15.74 -25.63
C ILE A 611 -8.91 -16.12 -27.10
N ALA A 612 -9.17 -17.38 -27.43
CA ALA A 612 -9.12 -17.86 -28.82
C ALA A 612 -10.15 -17.17 -29.72
N HIS A 613 -11.41 -17.07 -29.27
CA HIS A 613 -12.48 -16.39 -30.02
C HIS A 613 -12.25 -14.88 -30.08
N THR A 614 -11.75 -14.27 -29.01
CA THR A 614 -11.36 -12.85 -29.01
C THR A 614 -10.31 -12.56 -30.07
N VAL A 615 -9.26 -13.39 -30.19
CA VAL A 615 -8.22 -13.18 -31.21
C VAL A 615 -8.78 -13.29 -32.63
N GLN A 616 -9.75 -14.19 -32.85
CA GLN A 616 -10.43 -14.36 -34.15
C GLN A 616 -11.26 -13.12 -34.51
N ASP A 617 -12.13 -12.65 -33.62
CA ASP A 617 -12.96 -11.45 -33.87
C ASP A 617 -12.10 -10.18 -34.00
N LEU A 618 -11.03 -10.06 -33.20
CA LEU A 618 -10.08 -8.95 -33.32
C LEU A 618 -9.38 -8.93 -34.68
N ARG A 619 -9.07 -10.10 -35.25
CA ARG A 619 -8.51 -10.20 -36.61
C ARG A 619 -9.50 -9.66 -37.65
N GLU A 620 -10.78 -9.94 -37.50
CA GLU A 620 -11.83 -9.42 -38.40
C GLU A 620 -11.97 -7.90 -38.30
N LEU A 621 -11.75 -7.35 -37.10
CA LEU A 621 -11.67 -5.90 -36.84
C LEU A 621 -10.35 -5.26 -37.30
N GLY A 622 -9.43 -6.01 -37.90
CA GLY A 622 -8.14 -5.52 -38.39
C GLY A 622 -7.11 -5.23 -37.30
N VAL A 623 -7.35 -5.68 -36.06
CA VAL A 623 -6.38 -5.58 -34.96
C VAL A 623 -5.30 -6.62 -35.17
N VAL A 624 -4.05 -6.20 -35.00
CA VAL A 624 -2.88 -7.04 -35.30
C VAL A 624 -2.33 -7.72 -34.06
N ARG A 625 -2.43 -7.09 -32.88
CA ARG A 625 -1.81 -7.59 -31.65
C ARG A 625 -2.79 -7.63 -30.49
N LEU A 626 -2.72 -8.67 -29.67
CA LEU A 626 -3.40 -8.76 -28.39
C LEU A 626 -2.36 -9.05 -27.30
N SER A 627 -2.24 -8.17 -26.29
CA SER A 627 -1.47 -8.47 -25.09
C SER A 627 -2.29 -9.27 -24.08
N LEU A 628 -1.74 -10.37 -23.60
CA LEU A 628 -2.30 -11.21 -22.52
C LEU A 628 -1.70 -10.87 -21.15
N ASN A 629 -1.20 -9.65 -20.97
CA ASN A 629 -0.51 -9.17 -19.78
C ASN A 629 0.81 -9.89 -19.46
N PHE A 630 1.32 -9.53 -18.28
CA PHE A 630 2.68 -9.76 -17.85
C PHE A 630 2.89 -11.08 -17.09
N ALA A 631 3.89 -11.85 -17.50
CA ALA A 631 4.45 -12.96 -16.73
C ALA A 631 5.76 -12.54 -16.07
N ALA A 632 5.73 -12.37 -14.74
CA ALA A 632 6.90 -12.00 -13.97
C ALA A 632 8.01 -13.06 -14.07
N PHE A 633 9.26 -12.60 -14.23
CA PHE A 633 10.47 -13.42 -14.24
C PHE A 633 10.52 -14.55 -15.29
N GLY A 634 9.82 -14.42 -16.41
CA GLY A 634 9.71 -15.44 -17.46
C GLY A 634 11.05 -16.11 -17.83
N ARG A 635 12.00 -15.36 -18.38
CA ARG A 635 13.35 -15.82 -18.75
C ARG A 635 14.18 -16.40 -17.61
N LEU A 636 13.92 -16.01 -16.36
CA LEU A 636 14.68 -16.51 -15.21
C LEU A 636 14.31 -17.96 -14.85
N LEU A 637 13.13 -18.39 -15.32
CA LEU A 637 12.56 -19.72 -15.11
C LEU A 637 12.88 -20.69 -16.25
N ASP A 638 13.48 -20.20 -17.35
CA ASP A 638 13.94 -21.04 -18.45
C ASP A 638 15.10 -21.94 -18.04
N ASN A 639 15.07 -23.18 -18.52
CA ASN A 639 16.11 -24.16 -18.26
C ASN A 639 17.35 -23.97 -19.16
N ASP A 640 17.21 -23.23 -20.27
CA ASP A 640 18.22 -23.14 -21.33
C ASP A 640 19.07 -21.85 -21.28
N VAL A 641 18.81 -20.95 -20.32
CA VAL A 641 19.58 -19.71 -20.17
C VAL A 641 20.78 -19.94 -19.25
N GLN A 642 22.00 -19.56 -19.69
CA GLN A 642 23.19 -19.57 -18.83
C GLN A 642 23.06 -18.52 -17.72
N LEU A 643 22.61 -18.94 -16.53
CA LEU A 643 22.43 -18.06 -15.39
C LEU A 643 23.77 -17.75 -14.70
N THR A 644 24.10 -16.46 -14.56
CA THR A 644 25.18 -15.99 -13.67
C THR A 644 24.94 -16.43 -12.22
N ARG A 645 25.99 -16.40 -11.38
CA ARG A 645 25.91 -16.79 -9.95
C ARG A 645 24.81 -16.02 -9.19
N GLY A 646 24.61 -14.73 -9.50
CA GLY A 646 23.54 -13.91 -8.93
C GLY A 646 22.14 -14.33 -9.41
N ASN A 647 21.98 -14.62 -10.70
CA ASN A 647 20.70 -15.06 -11.26
C ASN A 647 20.26 -16.43 -10.72
N ARG A 648 21.21 -17.31 -10.37
CA ARG A 648 20.89 -18.57 -9.67
C ARG A 648 20.34 -18.35 -8.26
N PHE A 649 20.86 -17.37 -7.52
CA PHE A 649 20.32 -17.02 -6.21
C PHE A 649 18.93 -16.40 -6.34
N LEU A 650 18.73 -15.51 -7.31
CA LEU A 650 17.44 -14.91 -7.60
C LEU A 650 16.39 -15.97 -8.00
N ARG A 651 16.76 -16.98 -8.81
CA ARG A 651 15.88 -18.11 -9.15
C ARG A 651 15.41 -18.87 -7.89
N LYS A 652 16.32 -19.15 -6.95
CA LYS A 652 15.93 -19.77 -5.66
C LYS A 652 14.95 -18.92 -4.86
N LEU A 653 15.09 -17.60 -4.89
CA LEU A 653 14.13 -16.69 -4.23
C LEU A 653 12.77 -16.71 -4.93
N VAL A 654 12.74 -16.67 -6.26
CA VAL A 654 11.49 -16.80 -7.03
C VAL A 654 10.80 -18.14 -6.74
N ASP A 655 11.58 -19.22 -6.62
CA ASP A 655 11.06 -20.57 -6.31
C ASP A 655 10.44 -20.64 -4.91
N LEU A 656 11.04 -19.95 -3.93
CA LEU A 656 10.49 -19.83 -2.57
C LEU A 656 9.17 -19.05 -2.55
N LEU A 657 9.02 -18.04 -3.42
CA LEU A 657 7.84 -17.19 -3.51
C LEU A 657 6.73 -17.77 -4.40
N ASN A 658 7.06 -18.75 -5.26
CA ASN A 658 6.13 -19.36 -6.20
C ASN A 658 4.85 -19.95 -5.57
N PRO A 659 4.87 -20.61 -4.39
CA PRO A 659 3.65 -21.09 -3.73
C PRO A 659 2.64 -19.98 -3.38
N TYR A 660 3.14 -18.76 -3.14
CA TYR A 660 2.31 -17.62 -2.72
C TYR A 660 1.79 -16.82 -3.92
N TYR A 661 2.52 -16.79 -5.03
CA TYR A 661 2.26 -15.88 -6.16
C TYR A 661 1.96 -16.55 -7.51
N GLN A 662 2.00 -17.88 -7.60
CA GLN A 662 1.67 -18.67 -8.81
C GLN A 662 2.36 -18.19 -10.11
N ILE A 663 3.58 -17.65 -10.00
CA ILE A 663 4.29 -16.99 -11.10
C ILE A 663 4.49 -17.93 -12.31
N ARG A 664 4.81 -19.21 -12.07
CA ARG A 664 4.95 -20.21 -13.14
C ARG A 664 3.64 -20.56 -13.84
N ALA A 665 2.55 -20.67 -13.09
CA ALA A 665 1.28 -21.13 -13.63
C ALA A 665 0.71 -20.16 -14.67
N LEU A 666 0.90 -18.85 -14.48
CA LEU A 666 0.46 -17.83 -15.45
C LEU A 666 1.29 -17.87 -16.73
N ARG A 667 2.62 -18.05 -16.61
CA ARG A 667 3.51 -18.19 -17.77
C ARG A 667 3.17 -19.46 -18.56
N ASP A 668 3.09 -20.60 -17.88
CA ASP A 668 2.78 -21.90 -18.49
C ASP A 668 1.39 -21.88 -19.14
N PHE A 669 0.46 -21.06 -18.61
CA PHE A 669 -0.84 -20.82 -19.24
C PHE A 669 -0.70 -20.02 -20.55
N ASN A 670 0.01 -18.90 -20.53
CA ASN A 670 0.19 -18.04 -21.72
C ASN A 670 1.01 -18.72 -22.83
N GLU A 671 2.01 -19.53 -22.47
CA GLU A 671 2.87 -20.27 -23.42
C GLU A 671 2.06 -21.17 -24.36
N LYS A 672 0.91 -21.70 -23.90
CA LYS A 672 0.02 -22.54 -24.71
C LYS A 672 -0.48 -21.86 -25.98
N PHE A 673 -0.54 -20.53 -25.98
CA PHE A 673 -1.00 -19.72 -27.10
C PHE A 673 0.15 -19.30 -28.04
N GLN A 674 1.37 -19.80 -27.81
CA GLN A 674 2.57 -19.48 -28.60
C GLN A 674 2.78 -17.97 -28.80
N PRO A 675 2.80 -17.16 -27.72
CA PRO A 675 2.96 -15.72 -27.83
C PRO A 675 4.37 -15.33 -28.24
N THR A 676 4.51 -14.12 -28.77
CA THR A 676 5.79 -13.41 -28.80
C THR A 676 6.03 -12.76 -27.45
N TRP A 677 7.17 -13.05 -26.84
CA TRP A 677 7.53 -12.52 -25.52
C TRP A 677 8.23 -11.16 -25.61
N LEU A 678 7.61 -10.11 -25.09
CA LEU A 678 8.17 -8.76 -25.02
C LEU A 678 8.79 -8.51 -23.63
N PRO A 679 10.12 -8.39 -23.51
CA PRO A 679 10.78 -8.20 -22.22
C PRO A 679 10.55 -6.81 -21.62
N ARG A 680 10.23 -6.78 -20.32
CA ARG A 680 10.13 -5.57 -19.52
C ARG A 680 11.15 -5.56 -18.39
N VAL A 681 11.60 -4.36 -18.03
CA VAL A 681 12.63 -4.11 -17.03
C VAL A 681 12.18 -3.06 -16.02
N LEU A 682 12.73 -3.15 -14.81
CA LEU A 682 12.74 -2.06 -13.84
C LEU A 682 13.97 -1.20 -14.07
N ILE A 683 13.80 0.11 -14.12
CA ILE A 683 14.87 1.07 -14.31
C ILE A 683 15.06 1.89 -13.04
N TYR A 684 16.28 1.91 -12.52
CA TYR A 684 16.61 2.52 -11.23
C TYR A 684 18.02 3.16 -11.27
N ALA A 685 18.26 4.15 -10.41
CA ALA A 685 19.49 4.94 -10.46
C ALA A 685 20.68 4.28 -9.71
N ASP A 686 20.46 3.82 -8.47
CA ASP A 686 21.50 3.25 -7.60
C ASP A 686 21.19 1.78 -7.25
N PRO A 687 22.16 0.84 -7.30
CA PRO A 687 21.97 -0.55 -6.86
C PRO A 687 21.35 -0.71 -5.46
N ALA A 688 21.63 0.21 -4.53
CA ALA A 688 21.05 0.18 -3.19
C ALA A 688 19.54 0.44 -3.16
N ASP A 689 18.98 0.98 -4.26
CA ASP A 689 17.56 1.30 -4.37
C ASP A 689 16.75 0.19 -5.02
N LEU A 690 17.37 -0.78 -5.69
CA LEU A 690 16.66 -1.89 -6.33
C LEU A 690 15.71 -2.65 -5.37
N PRO A 691 16.11 -3.05 -4.14
CA PRO A 691 15.19 -3.70 -3.21
C PRO A 691 14.03 -2.79 -2.78
N LYS A 692 14.30 -1.49 -2.63
CA LYS A 692 13.32 -0.48 -2.23
C LYS A 692 12.30 -0.22 -3.34
N VAL A 693 12.76 -0.15 -4.59
CA VAL A 693 11.92 0.01 -5.78
C VAL A 693 11.10 -1.25 -6.01
N GLY A 694 11.71 -2.44 -5.93
CA GLY A 694 11.00 -3.71 -6.08
C GLY A 694 9.87 -3.90 -5.06
N LEU A 695 10.12 -3.62 -3.77
CA LEU A 695 9.09 -3.70 -2.73
C LEU A 695 7.94 -2.69 -2.98
N ARG A 696 8.26 -1.48 -3.42
CA ARG A 696 7.27 -0.44 -3.74
C ARG A 696 6.45 -0.79 -4.98
N TYR A 697 7.09 -1.34 -6.00
CA TYR A 697 6.43 -1.85 -7.19
C TYR A 697 5.45 -2.95 -6.83
N ALA A 698 5.89 -3.95 -6.06
CA ALA A 698 5.02 -5.03 -5.59
C ALA A 698 3.84 -4.51 -4.74
N TRP A 699 4.03 -3.43 -3.98
CA TRP A 699 2.95 -2.79 -3.24
C TRP A 699 1.96 -2.05 -4.14
N LEU A 700 2.44 -1.26 -5.12
CA LEU A 700 1.59 -0.56 -6.08
C LEU A 700 0.80 -1.53 -6.96
N GLU A 701 1.41 -2.62 -7.41
CA GLU A 701 0.72 -3.67 -8.16
C GLU A 701 -0.25 -4.49 -7.31
N GLY A 702 -0.31 -4.27 -5.98
CA GLY A 702 -1.19 -5.02 -5.08
C GLY A 702 -0.73 -6.47 -4.84
N ILE A 703 0.53 -6.80 -5.13
CA ILE A 703 1.14 -8.12 -4.90
C ILE A 703 1.42 -8.33 -3.40
N VAL A 704 1.77 -7.27 -2.67
CA VAL A 704 2.12 -7.33 -1.24
C VAL A 704 1.09 -6.56 -0.42
N SER A 705 0.03 -7.23 0.03
CA SER A 705 -0.94 -6.71 1.00
C SER A 705 -0.48 -7.04 2.43
N VAL A 706 0.45 -6.28 3.01
CA VAL A 706 0.80 -6.44 4.44
C VAL A 706 -0.30 -5.77 5.28
N PRO A 707 -1.13 -6.52 6.03
CA PRO A 707 -2.39 -5.99 6.59
C PRO A 707 -2.23 -4.93 7.70
N ILE A 708 -1.00 -4.68 8.18
CA ILE A 708 -0.76 -3.89 9.40
C ILE A 708 0.24 -2.73 9.19
N ILE A 709 1.27 -2.93 8.37
CA ILE A 709 2.36 -1.94 8.18
C ILE A 709 2.12 -1.06 6.95
N GLY A 710 1.41 -1.58 5.93
CA GLY A 710 1.24 -0.90 4.64
C GLY A 710 0.61 0.48 4.77
N ARG A 711 -0.43 0.61 5.61
CA ARG A 711 -1.14 1.88 5.82
C ARG A 711 -0.40 2.90 6.70
N LEU A 712 0.51 2.44 7.55
CA LEU A 712 1.32 3.31 8.42
C LEU A 712 2.44 4.00 7.62
N LEU A 713 2.98 3.30 6.62
CA LEU A 713 4.00 3.81 5.70
C LEU A 713 3.39 4.62 4.54
N SER A 714 2.20 4.26 4.06
CA SER A 714 1.45 5.12 3.15
C SER A 714 0.96 6.36 3.89
N GLY A 715 1.29 7.55 3.40
CA GLY A 715 0.45 8.71 3.70
C GLY A 715 -0.99 8.36 3.36
N PRO A 716 -2.01 8.79 4.13
CA PRO A 716 -3.33 8.85 3.53
C PRO A 716 -3.19 9.67 2.25
N THR A 717 -3.52 9.08 1.12
CA THR A 717 -3.86 9.79 -0.10
C THR A 717 -5.11 10.59 0.24
N GLU A 718 -4.92 11.80 0.79
CA GLU A 718 -6.00 12.76 0.94
C GLU A 718 -6.40 13.20 -0.47
N VAL A 719 -7.41 12.55 -1.04
CA VAL A 719 -8.29 13.19 -2.00
C VAL A 719 -8.94 14.33 -1.24
N VAL A 720 -8.55 15.57 -1.56
CA VAL A 720 -9.26 16.74 -1.05
C VAL A 720 -10.62 16.73 -1.74
N GLU A 721 -11.65 16.30 -1.03
CA GLU A 721 -13.02 16.69 -1.38
C GLU A 721 -13.03 18.21 -1.45
N GLY A 722 -13.25 18.75 -2.65
CA GLY A 722 -13.44 20.18 -2.83
C GLY A 722 -14.58 20.63 -1.92
N GLU A 723 -14.31 21.61 -1.07
CA GLU A 723 -15.33 22.29 -0.27
C GLU A 723 -16.45 22.74 -1.22
N ALA A 724 -17.63 22.16 -1.05
CA ALA A 724 -18.84 22.64 -1.65
C ALA A 724 -19.18 23.99 -0.99
N THR A 725 -19.02 25.08 -1.74
CA THR A 725 -19.85 26.28 -1.57
C THR A 725 -21.07 26.17 -2.45
#